data_AF-A0AAR5P2W7-F1
#
_entry.id   AF-A0AAR5P2W7-F1
#
_cell.length_a   1.000
_cell.length_b   1.000
_cell.length_c   1.000
_cell.angle_alpha   90.00
_cell.angle_beta   90.00
_cell.angle_gamma   90.00
#
_symmetry.space_group_name_H-M   'P 1'
#
loop_
_entity.id
_entity.type
_entity.pdbx_description
1 polymer ?
#
loop_
_entity_poly.entity_id
_entity_poly.type
_entity_poly.pdbx_seq_one_letter_code
_entity_poly.pdbx_strand_id
1 'polypeptide(L)'
;MKISGVVDNRFRVIIEEPDLHRYRIQFCLEKEPETNELTVDYLGDDALIASDGNGNRLYVSFQPISIEFYHDDILESVFDGSRLIMQNTEESQAFTFTVKFNEAKRLIGLHEHPNTVSLMHTADYKVDPYRLKNVDYGIFGYSINVTQSMYGSIPVLYGFGEHTSGIFVHNGAEMWVEIDTDEMSAYFMVDAGLLDLFVLMGPTLSETVRQYTDLTGKPHLPQLWALGHHQSRWAYNNTEDVKDIIGKFDEYRFPMDVLWLDIEYTADRKWFTWNTTSFPDPIALLDWVEEQGHRKLVPISESNIKVDPEYKIYDDCLRNDYFINNANGTPFVSVCWAGDVSWIDFLNPEAREYYAQLHLYENFPSTSTLGGYWNDMNEPALFDNTYERTIPSEAVQYGNVKHRDVHNMYGLHQVMTTHQGLMNRDEGNLRPFLLSRSIFAGSQRYTAKWNGDTVCTFEYLRILVPMTISSNLAGLVFYGGDVPGFFGKPTDELASRWYQTGAWIPFYRAHADLSTERREPWVFSEETQDLIREAIESRYKHLPYWYTLFYEHTVTGDPLVRPLLYHYPNDEAAFDINDQFLVGKDILVANVYFSEATSLRVYLPGENEFWYQATGPSGVFEGGHWYTIPVDISFTPVFYRSGSIIARKPRVGRTTADIKDDPHELHVVVDDDGFAETRVYIDDFESFEYLNEKKYLYVNIEWDDETQMGTVTPIDGASDSSKFTFEIESVIIYRNNGDGTHSKQTIKQTRDGVPLVNFNVLEGPLLL
;
A
#
# COMPACT_ATOMS: atom_id res chain seq x y z
N MET A 1 -19.70 27.69 -9.26
CA MET A 1 -18.35 27.38 -8.75
C MET A 1 -18.26 27.84 -7.30
N LYS A 2 -17.80 26.96 -6.42
CA LYS A 2 -17.53 27.22 -5.00
C LYS A 2 -16.05 26.94 -4.74
N ILE A 3 -15.35 27.92 -4.19
CA ILE A 3 -13.94 27.80 -3.78
C ILE A 3 -13.90 27.97 -2.26
N SER A 4 -13.24 27.06 -1.56
CA SER A 4 -13.10 27.11 -0.10
C SER A 4 -11.63 26.93 0.27
N GLY A 5 -11.16 27.68 1.26
CA GLY A 5 -9.94 27.33 1.99
C GLY A 5 -10.23 26.11 2.85
N VAL A 6 -9.26 25.21 2.96
CA VAL A 6 -9.33 24.00 3.78
C VAL A 6 -8.13 24.03 4.72
N VAL A 7 -8.32 23.58 5.97
CA VAL A 7 -7.25 23.53 6.97
C VAL A 7 -6.00 22.80 6.45
N ASP A 8 -4.84 23.09 7.02
CA ASP A 8 -3.52 22.55 6.63
C ASP A 8 -3.11 22.86 5.18
N ASN A 9 -3.20 24.14 4.78
CA ASN A 9 -2.74 24.67 3.48
C ASN A 9 -3.34 23.92 2.28
N ARG A 10 -4.66 23.82 2.25
CA ARG A 10 -5.41 23.18 1.16
C ARG A 10 -6.48 24.11 0.61
N PHE A 11 -6.88 23.88 -0.63
CA PHE A 11 -8.09 24.46 -1.21
C PHE A 11 -9.02 23.37 -1.73
N ARG A 12 -10.30 23.71 -1.88
CA ARG A 12 -11.28 22.87 -2.56
C ARG A 12 -12.07 23.68 -3.57
N VAL A 13 -12.16 23.16 -4.79
CA VAL A 13 -12.92 23.73 -5.91
C VAL A 13 -14.04 22.77 -6.28
N ILE A 14 -15.27 23.26 -6.22
CA ILE A 14 -16.45 22.52 -6.67
C ILE A 14 -17.13 23.29 -7.80
N ILE A 15 -17.37 22.64 -8.93
CA ILE A 15 -18.19 23.18 -10.02
C ILE A 15 -19.44 22.32 -10.17
N GLU A 16 -20.58 22.95 -9.87
CA GLU A 16 -21.92 22.35 -9.97
C GLU A 16 -22.82 23.21 -10.88
N GLU A 17 -23.81 22.57 -11.48
CA GLU A 17 -24.85 23.20 -12.31
C GLU A 17 -26.13 23.32 -11.46
N PRO A 18 -26.66 24.54 -11.20
CA PRO A 18 -27.73 24.74 -10.21
C PRO A 18 -29.00 23.92 -10.44
N ASP A 19 -29.33 23.64 -11.70
CA ASP A 19 -30.59 23.00 -12.12
C ASP A 19 -30.42 21.53 -12.52
N LEU A 20 -29.19 20.99 -12.51
CA LEU A 20 -28.88 19.64 -13.00
C LEU A 20 -28.03 18.89 -11.97
N HIS A 21 -28.49 17.70 -11.57
CA HIS A 21 -27.83 16.92 -10.54
C HIS A 21 -26.63 16.14 -11.10
N ARG A 22 -25.50 16.21 -10.39
CA ARG A 22 -24.33 15.35 -10.57
C ARG A 22 -24.18 14.48 -9.34
N TYR A 23 -23.81 13.22 -9.53
CA TYR A 23 -23.59 12.33 -8.39
C TYR A 23 -22.41 12.82 -7.55
N ARG A 24 -22.61 12.88 -6.22
CA ARG A 24 -21.57 13.22 -5.24
C ARG A 24 -21.18 11.95 -4.50
N ILE A 25 -19.95 11.51 -4.73
CA ILE A 25 -19.42 10.29 -4.13
C ILE A 25 -19.26 10.42 -2.61
N GLN A 26 -19.28 9.28 -1.92
CA GLN A 26 -19.15 9.15 -0.45
C GLN A 26 -18.05 8.15 -0.08
N PHE A 27 -17.70 8.05 1.21
CA PHE A 27 -16.72 7.08 1.74
C PHE A 27 -15.27 7.20 1.29
N CYS A 28 -14.96 8.02 0.28
CA CYS A 28 -13.58 8.29 -0.13
C CYS A 28 -12.83 9.14 0.92
N LEU A 29 -13.37 10.31 1.27
CA LEU A 29 -12.87 11.13 2.37
C LEU A 29 -13.12 10.44 3.71
N GLU A 30 -12.18 10.57 4.66
CA GLU A 30 -12.37 10.07 6.03
C GLU A 30 -13.51 10.81 6.74
N LYS A 31 -13.54 12.13 6.57
CA LYS A 31 -14.61 13.02 7.01
C LYS A 31 -14.64 14.26 6.10
N GLU A 32 -15.74 15.00 6.11
CA GLU A 32 -15.77 16.30 5.44
C GLU A 32 -14.74 17.24 6.11
N PRO A 33 -13.82 17.84 5.35
CA PRO A 33 -12.72 18.60 5.94
C PRO A 33 -13.19 19.95 6.47
N GLU A 34 -12.52 20.42 7.52
CA GLU A 34 -12.75 21.75 8.09
C GLU A 34 -12.30 22.84 7.10
N THR A 35 -13.14 23.87 6.94
CA THR A 35 -12.89 24.96 5.99
C THR A 35 -12.38 26.21 6.69
N ASN A 36 -11.42 26.88 6.08
CA ASN A 36 -11.01 28.24 6.43
C ASN A 36 -11.87 29.27 5.69
N GLU A 37 -12.17 30.39 6.35
CA GLU A 37 -12.83 31.52 5.71
C GLU A 37 -11.86 32.23 4.76
N LEU A 38 -12.30 32.47 3.53
CA LEU A 38 -11.57 33.26 2.55
C LEU A 38 -12.06 34.70 2.61
N THR A 39 -11.17 35.62 2.97
CA THR A 39 -11.44 37.05 2.94
C THR A 39 -11.20 37.58 1.54
N VAL A 40 -12.19 38.25 0.95
CA VAL A 40 -12.04 38.90 -0.35
C VAL A 40 -11.25 40.18 -0.18
N ASP A 41 -10.00 40.17 -0.63
CA ASP A 41 -9.09 41.31 -0.59
C ASP A 41 -9.37 42.29 -1.73
N TYR A 42 -9.81 41.76 -2.88
CA TYR A 42 -10.16 42.55 -4.07
C TYR A 42 -11.27 41.86 -4.87
N LEU A 43 -12.21 42.68 -5.36
CA LEU A 43 -13.22 42.26 -6.33
C LEU A 43 -13.33 43.35 -7.40
N GLY A 44 -12.93 43.01 -8.62
CA GLY A 44 -13.08 43.84 -9.81
C GLY A 44 -14.10 43.24 -10.79
N ASP A 45 -14.22 43.88 -11.95
CA ASP A 45 -15.14 43.44 -13.01
C ASP A 45 -14.70 42.12 -13.66
N ASP A 46 -13.38 41.88 -13.73
CA ASP A 46 -12.79 40.74 -14.45
C ASP A 46 -12.04 39.73 -13.54
N ALA A 47 -11.85 40.05 -12.26
CA ALA A 47 -11.08 39.23 -11.34
C ALA A 47 -11.43 39.41 -9.86
N LEU A 48 -11.04 38.42 -9.05
CA LEU A 48 -11.15 38.40 -7.59
C LEU A 48 -9.82 37.94 -6.96
N ILE A 49 -9.43 38.57 -5.85
CA ILE A 49 -8.34 38.10 -4.98
C ILE A 49 -8.94 37.80 -3.61
N ALA A 50 -8.61 36.63 -3.06
CA ALA A 50 -8.95 36.28 -1.69
C ALA A 50 -7.79 35.59 -0.98
N SER A 51 -7.77 35.66 0.33
CA SER A 51 -6.77 35.01 1.18
C SER A 51 -7.38 34.44 2.45
N ASP A 52 -6.70 33.50 3.09
CA ASP A 52 -7.14 32.89 4.37
C ASP A 52 -6.40 33.45 5.60
N GLY A 53 -5.47 34.39 5.40
CA GLY A 53 -4.64 34.98 6.45
C GLY A 53 -3.48 34.10 6.94
N ASN A 54 -3.30 32.89 6.39
CA ASN A 54 -2.25 31.92 6.76
C ASN A 54 -1.25 31.68 5.61
N GLY A 55 -0.94 32.74 4.86
CA GLY A 55 -0.03 32.66 3.70
C GLY A 55 -0.70 32.18 2.41
N ASN A 56 -1.92 31.61 2.48
CA ASN A 56 -2.63 31.16 1.28
C ASN A 56 -3.41 32.30 0.62
N ARG A 57 -3.24 32.46 -0.69
CA ARG A 57 -3.95 33.45 -1.52
C ARG A 57 -4.41 32.80 -2.81
N LEU A 58 -5.55 33.24 -3.33
CA LEU A 58 -6.03 32.87 -4.66
C LEU A 58 -6.29 34.11 -5.51
N TYR A 59 -5.97 34.01 -6.80
CA TYR A 59 -6.34 34.98 -7.83
C TYR A 59 -7.25 34.29 -8.84
N VAL A 60 -8.48 34.78 -8.99
CA VAL A 60 -9.48 34.24 -9.92
C VAL A 60 -9.66 35.22 -11.07
N SER A 61 -9.34 34.80 -12.29
CA SER A 61 -9.72 35.48 -13.52
C SER A 61 -11.07 34.96 -14.00
N PHE A 62 -11.98 35.83 -14.45
CA PHE A 62 -13.32 35.41 -14.87
C PHE A 62 -13.41 35.00 -16.35
N GLN A 63 -12.57 35.55 -17.24
CA GLN A 63 -12.61 35.26 -18.69
C GLN A 63 -11.21 35.22 -19.36
N PRO A 64 -10.71 34.03 -19.76
CA PRO A 64 -11.23 32.71 -19.39
C PRO A 64 -11.17 32.50 -17.87
N ILE A 65 -11.99 31.58 -17.37
CA ILE A 65 -11.95 31.21 -15.95
C ILE A 65 -10.58 30.59 -15.64
N SER A 66 -9.87 31.14 -14.66
CA SER A 66 -8.60 30.61 -14.16
C SER A 66 -8.50 30.89 -12.68
N ILE A 67 -7.91 29.95 -11.93
CA ILE A 67 -7.63 30.13 -10.50
C ILE A 67 -6.16 29.84 -10.26
N GLU A 68 -5.44 30.86 -9.81
CA GLU A 68 -4.05 30.74 -9.39
C GLU A 68 -4.01 30.58 -7.86
N PHE A 69 -3.31 29.55 -7.38
CA PHE A 69 -3.17 29.25 -5.96
C PHE A 69 -1.76 29.58 -5.50
N TYR A 70 -1.66 30.44 -4.50
CA TYR A 70 -0.42 30.91 -3.92
C TYR A 70 -0.29 30.45 -2.47
N HIS A 71 0.93 30.09 -2.06
CA HIS A 71 1.34 29.95 -0.67
C HIS A 71 2.61 30.79 -0.45
N ASP A 72 2.61 31.67 0.56
CA ASP A 72 3.73 32.58 0.87
C ASP A 72 4.28 33.34 -0.36
N ASP A 73 3.36 33.86 -1.18
CA ASP A 73 3.60 34.58 -2.44
C ASP A 73 4.19 33.77 -3.60
N ILE A 74 4.35 32.45 -3.44
CA ILE A 74 4.79 31.52 -4.49
C ILE A 74 3.56 30.98 -5.22
N LEU A 75 3.55 31.08 -6.56
CA LEU A 75 2.51 30.47 -7.39
C LEU A 75 2.81 28.97 -7.52
N GLU A 76 2.06 28.12 -6.85
CA GLU A 76 2.35 26.68 -6.88
C GLU A 76 1.52 25.93 -7.92
N SER A 77 0.23 26.28 -8.02
CA SER A 77 -0.74 25.55 -8.85
C SER A 77 -1.71 26.51 -9.55
N VAL A 78 -2.13 26.14 -10.76
CA VAL A 78 -3.14 26.88 -11.53
C VAL A 78 -4.22 25.93 -12.04
N PHE A 79 -5.48 26.22 -11.74
CA PHE A 79 -6.62 25.67 -12.47
C PHE A 79 -6.83 26.50 -13.74
N ASP A 80 -6.56 25.93 -14.90
CA ASP A 80 -6.70 26.58 -16.20
C ASP A 80 -7.98 26.11 -16.89
N GLY A 81 -8.98 27.00 -16.91
CA GLY A 81 -10.28 26.74 -17.51
C GLY A 81 -10.36 27.01 -19.02
N SER A 82 -9.25 27.27 -19.71
CA SER A 82 -9.26 27.48 -21.17
C SER A 82 -9.77 26.28 -21.97
N ARG A 83 -9.61 25.06 -21.42
CA ARG A 83 -10.14 23.79 -21.95
C ARG A 83 -11.27 23.22 -21.08
N LEU A 84 -11.98 24.07 -20.30
CA LEU A 84 -13.11 23.63 -19.48
C LEU A 84 -14.33 23.34 -20.35
N ILE A 85 -14.77 22.07 -20.35
CA ILE A 85 -16.04 21.63 -20.91
C ILE A 85 -16.85 21.04 -19.76
N MET A 86 -18.14 21.36 -19.71
CA MET A 86 -19.09 20.77 -18.77
C MET A 86 -20.34 20.35 -19.55
N GLN A 87 -20.59 19.04 -19.67
CA GLN A 87 -21.82 18.49 -20.24
C GLN A 87 -22.65 17.87 -19.13
N ASN A 88 -23.96 18.07 -19.17
CA ASN A 88 -24.90 17.46 -18.23
C ASN A 88 -26.25 17.23 -18.92
N THR A 89 -26.25 16.23 -19.80
CA THR A 89 -27.44 15.74 -20.50
C THR A 89 -27.74 14.32 -20.02
N GLU A 90 -28.86 13.77 -20.45
CA GLU A 90 -29.18 12.36 -20.20
C GLU A 90 -28.14 11.40 -20.82
N GLU A 91 -27.48 11.82 -21.90
CA GLU A 91 -26.51 11.01 -22.64
C GLU A 91 -25.06 11.17 -22.15
N SER A 92 -24.72 12.31 -21.52
CA SER A 92 -23.34 12.63 -21.11
C SER A 92 -23.31 13.56 -19.91
N GLN A 93 -22.48 13.21 -18.93
CA GLN A 93 -22.13 14.07 -17.80
C GLN A 93 -20.65 14.46 -17.80
N ALA A 94 -19.98 14.34 -18.95
CA ALA A 94 -18.55 14.50 -19.04
C ALA A 94 -18.09 15.94 -18.77
N PHE A 95 -16.91 16.08 -18.17
CA PHE A 95 -16.26 17.36 -18.01
C PHE A 95 -14.73 17.27 -18.15
N THR A 96 -14.11 18.41 -18.42
CA THR A 96 -12.66 18.51 -18.66
C THR A 96 -12.08 19.73 -17.96
N PHE A 97 -10.81 19.67 -17.57
CA PHE A 97 -10.10 20.82 -17.01
C PHE A 97 -8.58 20.60 -17.06
N THR A 98 -7.81 21.68 -17.01
CA THR A 98 -6.35 21.62 -16.94
C THR A 98 -5.88 22.12 -15.57
N VAL A 99 -4.84 21.48 -15.04
CA VAL A 99 -4.07 21.99 -13.90
C VAL A 99 -2.60 22.14 -14.30
N LYS A 100 -1.93 23.16 -13.79
CA LYS A 100 -0.48 23.40 -13.98
C LYS A 100 0.21 23.44 -12.63
N PHE A 101 1.44 22.93 -12.58
CA PHE A 101 2.29 22.91 -11.39
C PHE A 101 3.53 23.76 -11.65
N ASN A 102 3.48 25.02 -11.25
CA ASN A 102 4.42 26.05 -11.69
C ASN A 102 5.85 25.84 -11.17
N GLU A 103 5.99 25.24 -9.99
CA GLU A 103 7.29 24.98 -9.35
C GLU A 103 7.79 23.54 -9.60
N ALA A 104 7.01 22.72 -10.30
CA ALA A 104 7.32 21.31 -10.47
C ALA A 104 8.46 21.07 -11.48
N LYS A 105 9.27 20.06 -11.16
CA LYS A 105 10.27 19.44 -12.04
C LYS A 105 9.80 18.07 -12.53
N ARG A 106 8.93 17.38 -11.78
CA ARG A 106 8.35 16.06 -12.14
C ARG A 106 6.88 15.99 -11.74
N LEU A 107 6.12 15.21 -12.50
CA LEU A 107 4.75 14.85 -12.16
C LEU A 107 4.72 13.39 -11.70
N ILE A 108 4.09 13.11 -10.55
CA ILE A 108 4.09 11.80 -9.88
C ILE A 108 2.67 11.50 -9.38
N GLY A 109 2.19 10.26 -9.50
CA GLY A 109 0.91 9.86 -8.90
C GLY A 109 0.09 8.97 -9.82
N LEU A 110 -1.23 9.22 -9.87
CA LEU A 110 -2.22 8.53 -10.69
C LEU A 110 -2.20 7.00 -10.55
N HIS A 111 -1.89 6.46 -9.37
CA HIS A 111 -1.87 5.02 -9.13
C HIS A 111 -3.21 4.38 -9.58
N GLU A 112 -3.28 3.23 -10.25
CA GLU A 112 -2.25 2.21 -10.48
C GLU A 112 -1.87 2.08 -11.96
N HIS A 113 -0.57 2.21 -12.27
CA HIS A 113 0.00 1.92 -13.60
C HIS A 113 1.34 1.20 -13.46
N PRO A 114 1.67 0.28 -14.38
CA PRO A 114 2.90 -0.51 -14.32
C PRO A 114 4.02 0.27 -15.01
N ASN A 115 4.39 1.41 -14.44
CA ASN A 115 5.30 2.38 -15.04
C ASN A 115 6.28 2.96 -14.01
N THR A 116 7.14 3.88 -14.44
CA THR A 116 8.04 4.64 -13.57
C THR A 116 7.28 5.55 -12.60
N VAL A 117 7.96 5.99 -11.53
CA VAL A 117 7.41 6.92 -10.53
C VAL A 117 7.08 8.27 -11.16
N SER A 118 8.03 8.84 -11.93
CA SER A 118 7.78 10.00 -12.78
C SER A 118 6.86 9.61 -13.93
N LEU A 119 5.78 10.37 -14.13
CA LEU A 119 4.80 10.13 -15.20
C LEU A 119 5.39 10.47 -16.57
N MET A 120 4.98 9.68 -17.58
CA MET A 120 5.39 9.87 -18.96
C MET A 120 4.70 11.08 -19.58
N HIS A 121 5.38 11.73 -20.51
CA HIS A 121 4.76 12.72 -21.40
C HIS A 121 3.78 12.02 -22.35
N THR A 122 2.53 12.49 -22.38
CA THR A 122 1.48 11.96 -23.29
C THR A 122 0.84 13.05 -24.16
N ALA A 123 1.11 14.33 -23.91
CA ALA A 123 0.53 15.46 -24.64
C ALA A 123 0.97 15.54 -26.12
N ASP A 124 2.02 14.80 -26.50
CA ASP A 124 2.47 14.64 -27.89
C ASP A 124 1.73 13.54 -28.67
N TYR A 125 0.79 12.84 -28.02
CA TYR A 125 -0.03 11.76 -28.57
C TYR A 125 0.75 10.54 -29.07
N LYS A 126 2.02 10.35 -28.65
CA LYS A 126 2.78 9.13 -28.96
C LYS A 126 2.40 7.95 -28.08
N VAL A 127 1.89 8.24 -26.89
CA VAL A 127 1.33 7.28 -25.93
C VAL A 127 -0.03 7.81 -25.51
N ASP A 128 -0.99 6.92 -25.31
CA ASP A 128 -2.32 7.31 -24.83
C ASP A 128 -2.23 7.99 -23.46
N PRO A 129 -3.16 8.90 -23.11
CA PRO A 129 -3.26 9.47 -21.77
C PRO A 129 -3.38 8.37 -20.70
N TYR A 130 -2.98 8.69 -19.46
CA TYR A 130 -3.20 7.81 -18.31
C TYR A 130 -4.69 7.58 -18.11
N ARG A 131 -5.12 6.31 -18.08
CA ARG A 131 -6.51 5.95 -17.85
C ARG A 131 -6.71 5.46 -16.41
N LEU A 132 -7.74 5.96 -15.74
CA LEU A 132 -8.19 5.50 -14.43
C LEU A 132 -9.57 4.86 -14.60
N LYS A 133 -9.56 3.53 -14.70
CA LYS A 133 -10.74 2.67 -14.83
C LYS A 133 -10.37 1.27 -14.35
N ASN A 134 -10.91 0.86 -13.20
CA ASN A 134 -10.57 -0.43 -12.61
C ASN A 134 -11.03 -1.57 -13.54
N VAL A 135 -10.08 -2.33 -14.09
CA VAL A 135 -10.37 -3.40 -15.07
C VAL A 135 -9.50 -4.63 -14.87
N ASP A 136 -10.05 -5.79 -15.26
CA ASP A 136 -9.36 -7.07 -15.27
C ASP A 136 -8.81 -7.39 -16.68
N TYR A 137 -7.57 -7.86 -16.72
CA TYR A 137 -6.87 -8.30 -17.94
C TYR A 137 -6.99 -9.82 -18.18
N GLY A 138 -7.42 -10.58 -17.16
CA GLY A 138 -7.47 -12.04 -17.10
C GLY A 138 -6.22 -12.74 -17.58
N ILE A 139 -6.41 -13.81 -18.37
CA ILE A 139 -5.37 -14.82 -18.65
C ILE A 139 -4.12 -14.30 -19.39
N PHE A 140 -4.11 -13.06 -19.84
CA PHE A 140 -2.97 -12.46 -20.52
C PHE A 140 -2.07 -11.64 -19.58
N GLY A 141 -2.54 -11.29 -18.37
CA GLY A 141 -1.90 -10.30 -17.52
C GLY A 141 -1.91 -8.89 -18.13
N TYR A 142 -1.36 -7.92 -17.41
CA TYR A 142 -1.22 -6.53 -17.88
C TYR A 142 0.12 -6.31 -18.57
N SER A 143 0.21 -5.35 -19.50
CA SER A 143 1.50 -4.94 -20.07
C SER A 143 2.24 -3.96 -19.15
N ILE A 144 3.57 -3.89 -19.22
CA ILE A 144 4.38 -2.92 -18.45
C ILE A 144 4.81 -1.73 -19.32
N ASN A 145 5.19 -0.62 -18.68
CA ASN A 145 5.56 0.65 -19.30
C ASN A 145 4.44 1.24 -20.19
N VAL A 146 3.19 1.11 -19.73
CA VAL A 146 2.00 1.61 -20.41
C VAL A 146 1.21 2.58 -19.51
N THR A 147 0.26 3.29 -20.11
CA THR A 147 -0.68 4.21 -19.45
C THR A 147 -2.09 3.63 -19.33
N GLN A 148 -2.28 2.38 -19.77
CA GLN A 148 -3.54 1.66 -19.68
C GLN A 148 -3.93 1.44 -18.22
N SER A 149 -5.22 1.54 -17.92
CA SER A 149 -5.73 1.44 -16.55
C SER A 149 -5.45 0.09 -15.92
N MET A 150 -5.27 0.01 -14.60
CA MET A 150 -5.10 -1.29 -13.92
C MET A 150 -6.31 -1.63 -13.06
N TYR A 151 -6.10 -2.48 -12.07
CA TYR A 151 -7.12 -2.96 -11.17
C TYR A 151 -7.62 -1.87 -10.21
N GLY A 152 -6.79 -0.84 -9.95
CA GLY A 152 -7.07 0.24 -9.02
C GLY A 152 -6.90 1.65 -9.58
N SER A 153 -7.59 2.63 -8.96
CA SER A 153 -7.54 4.04 -9.36
C SER A 153 -7.51 4.97 -8.14
N ILE A 154 -6.44 5.74 -7.98
CA ILE A 154 -6.28 6.79 -6.97
C ILE A 154 -5.92 8.09 -7.71
N PRO A 155 -6.91 8.99 -7.92
CA PRO A 155 -6.76 10.19 -8.74
C PRO A 155 -6.06 11.34 -7.99
N VAL A 156 -4.88 11.07 -7.44
CA VAL A 156 -3.98 12.07 -6.84
C VAL A 156 -2.74 12.25 -7.71
N LEU A 157 -2.34 13.49 -7.93
CA LEU A 157 -1.19 13.89 -8.74
C LEU A 157 -0.37 14.91 -7.96
N TYR A 158 0.94 14.77 -7.94
CA TYR A 158 1.89 15.67 -7.28
C TYR A 158 2.80 16.29 -8.34
N GLY A 159 2.93 17.61 -8.30
CA GLY A 159 3.96 18.36 -9.00
C GLY A 159 5.15 18.56 -8.08
N PHE A 160 6.10 17.63 -8.12
CA PHE A 160 7.30 17.65 -7.28
C PHE A 160 8.34 18.64 -7.81
N GLY A 161 8.83 19.51 -6.93
CA GLY A 161 9.84 20.52 -7.21
C GLY A 161 10.44 21.13 -5.95
N GLU A 162 11.05 22.31 -6.05
CA GLU A 162 11.53 23.06 -4.86
C GLU A 162 10.37 23.36 -3.90
N HIS A 163 9.21 23.68 -4.47
CA HIS A 163 7.91 23.66 -3.81
C HIS A 163 7.04 22.63 -4.50
N THR A 164 6.43 21.75 -3.71
CA THR A 164 5.60 20.65 -4.19
C THR A 164 4.15 20.93 -3.88
N SER A 165 3.32 20.93 -4.93
CA SER A 165 1.87 20.98 -4.79
C SER A 165 1.21 19.71 -5.35
N GLY A 166 -0.04 19.47 -4.99
CA GLY A 166 -0.79 18.29 -5.38
C GLY A 166 -2.23 18.60 -5.77
N ILE A 167 -2.79 17.74 -6.60
CA ILE A 167 -4.18 17.79 -7.05
C ILE A 167 -4.81 16.43 -6.77
N PHE A 168 -5.88 16.41 -5.97
CA PHE A 168 -6.70 15.23 -5.76
C PHE A 168 -8.10 15.46 -6.36
N VAL A 169 -8.48 14.63 -7.33
CA VAL A 169 -9.79 14.71 -7.99
C VAL A 169 -10.75 13.75 -7.29
N HIS A 170 -11.67 14.28 -6.49
CA HIS A 170 -12.62 13.50 -5.70
C HIS A 170 -13.81 13.03 -6.58
N ASN A 171 -13.55 12.10 -7.50
CA ASN A 171 -14.54 11.58 -8.45
C ASN A 171 -14.27 10.10 -8.81
N GLY A 172 -15.31 9.26 -8.76
CA GLY A 172 -15.23 7.80 -8.95
C GLY A 172 -15.52 7.31 -10.36
N ALA A 173 -15.76 8.22 -11.32
CA ALA A 173 -16.00 7.89 -12.71
C ALA A 173 -14.71 7.52 -13.46
N GLU A 174 -14.86 7.00 -14.68
CA GLU A 174 -13.73 6.81 -15.60
C GLU A 174 -13.07 8.16 -15.91
N MET A 175 -11.73 8.16 -15.91
CA MET A 175 -10.93 9.36 -16.15
C MET A 175 -9.79 9.06 -17.11
N TRP A 176 -9.46 10.05 -17.95
CA TRP A 176 -8.25 10.10 -18.75
C TRP A 176 -7.45 11.35 -18.38
N VAL A 177 -6.14 11.22 -18.25
CA VAL A 177 -5.25 12.30 -17.83
C VAL A 177 -4.08 12.42 -18.81
N GLU A 178 -4.08 13.49 -19.59
CA GLU A 178 -3.00 13.85 -20.50
C GLU A 178 -1.92 14.61 -19.72
N ILE A 179 -0.68 14.15 -19.79
CA ILE A 179 0.46 14.70 -19.06
C ILE A 179 1.38 15.45 -20.02
N ASP A 180 1.64 16.72 -19.71
CA ASP A 180 2.59 17.57 -20.40
C ASP A 180 3.77 17.88 -19.47
N THR A 181 4.90 17.22 -19.70
CA THR A 181 6.13 17.44 -18.94
C THR A 181 6.94 18.65 -19.41
N ASP A 182 6.57 19.32 -20.51
CA ASP A 182 7.24 20.56 -20.93
C ASP A 182 6.63 21.76 -20.19
N GLU A 183 5.30 21.74 -20.02
CA GLU A 183 4.54 22.78 -19.30
C GLU A 183 4.22 22.41 -17.84
N MET A 184 4.63 21.22 -17.38
CA MET A 184 4.29 20.64 -16.09
C MET A 184 2.79 20.75 -15.78
N SER A 185 1.99 20.23 -16.71
CA SER A 185 0.52 20.32 -16.65
C SER A 185 -0.16 18.97 -16.86
N ALA A 186 -1.38 18.87 -16.38
CA ALA A 186 -2.25 17.72 -16.55
C ALA A 186 -3.63 18.15 -17.03
N TYR A 187 -4.11 17.54 -18.12
CA TYR A 187 -5.44 17.76 -18.66
C TYR A 187 -6.33 16.55 -18.37
N PHE A 188 -7.34 16.77 -17.53
CA PHE A 188 -8.28 15.75 -17.08
C PHE A 188 -9.52 15.71 -17.97
N MET A 189 -9.97 14.50 -18.28
CA MET A 189 -11.20 14.19 -18.97
C MET A 189 -11.97 13.17 -18.14
N VAL A 190 -13.11 13.54 -17.59
CA VAL A 190 -13.87 12.73 -16.62
C VAL A 190 -15.27 12.45 -17.18
N ASP A 191 -15.71 11.19 -17.16
CA ASP A 191 -16.96 10.77 -17.84
C ASP A 191 -18.25 11.26 -17.15
N ALA A 192 -18.26 11.30 -15.82
CA ALA A 192 -19.47 11.60 -15.04
C ALA A 192 -19.17 12.16 -13.64
N GLY A 193 -20.21 12.34 -12.82
CA GLY A 193 -20.09 12.84 -11.47
C GLY A 193 -19.78 14.35 -11.35
N LEU A 194 -19.47 14.77 -10.12
CA LEU A 194 -19.18 16.16 -9.77
C LEU A 194 -17.71 16.52 -10.03
N LEU A 195 -17.45 17.73 -10.54
CA LEU A 195 -16.10 18.31 -10.48
C LEU A 195 -15.87 18.80 -9.04
N ASP A 196 -15.14 17.99 -8.29
CA ASP A 196 -14.74 18.22 -6.90
C ASP A 196 -13.23 17.96 -6.78
N LEU A 197 -12.46 19.03 -6.64
CA LEU A 197 -11.00 18.99 -6.69
C LEU A 197 -10.41 19.60 -5.43
N PHE A 198 -9.42 18.93 -4.85
CA PHE A 198 -8.59 19.45 -3.78
C PHE A 198 -7.23 19.88 -4.34
N VAL A 199 -6.76 21.04 -3.90
CA VAL A 199 -5.38 21.54 -4.13
C VAL A 199 -4.62 21.41 -2.81
N LEU A 200 -3.46 20.78 -2.86
CA LEU A 200 -2.57 20.49 -1.73
C LEU A 200 -1.32 21.35 -1.90
N MET A 201 -1.03 22.26 -0.97
CA MET A 201 -0.02 23.31 -1.17
C MET A 201 1.34 23.00 -0.49
N GLY A 202 1.60 21.75 -0.08
CA GLY A 202 2.91 21.34 0.46
C GLY A 202 3.40 22.20 1.64
N PRO A 203 4.65 22.72 1.62
CA PRO A 203 5.51 22.90 0.43
C PRO A 203 6.42 21.72 0.06
N THR A 204 6.63 20.74 0.93
CA THR A 204 7.46 19.56 0.60
C THR A 204 6.62 18.38 0.11
N LEU A 205 7.19 17.46 -0.66
CA LEU A 205 6.48 16.23 -1.06
C LEU A 205 5.95 15.44 0.16
N SER A 206 6.69 15.44 1.26
CA SER A 206 6.22 14.81 2.50
C SER A 206 4.94 15.46 3.01
N GLU A 207 4.90 16.79 3.10
CA GLU A 207 3.69 17.52 3.52
C GLU A 207 2.54 17.36 2.54
N THR A 208 2.78 17.40 1.23
CA THR A 208 1.73 17.21 0.22
C THR A 208 1.11 15.80 0.28
N VAL A 209 1.93 14.76 0.50
CA VAL A 209 1.45 13.38 0.71
C VAL A 209 0.66 13.26 2.02
N ARG A 210 1.12 13.90 3.11
CA ARG A 210 0.39 13.94 4.39
C ARG A 210 -0.96 14.66 4.24
N GLN A 211 -0.98 15.80 3.56
CA GLN A 211 -2.22 16.54 3.24
C GLN A 211 -3.24 15.67 2.50
N TYR A 212 -2.81 14.81 1.56
CA TYR A 212 -3.69 13.85 0.88
C TYR A 212 -4.17 12.72 1.82
N THR A 213 -3.24 12.10 2.56
CA THR A 213 -3.58 11.00 3.48
C THR A 213 -4.45 11.46 4.65
N ASP A 214 -4.36 12.71 5.09
CA ASP A 214 -5.26 13.30 6.09
C ASP A 214 -6.67 13.57 5.54
N LEU A 215 -6.83 13.79 4.22
CA LEU A 215 -8.16 13.91 3.61
C LEU A 215 -8.85 12.54 3.48
N THR A 216 -8.08 11.53 3.09
CA THR A 216 -8.58 10.20 2.75
C THR A 216 -8.40 9.18 3.89
N GLY A 217 -7.81 9.59 5.01
CA GLY A 217 -7.55 8.78 6.20
C GLY A 217 -6.43 7.77 6.07
N LYS A 218 -6.04 7.20 7.21
CA LYS A 218 -4.90 6.28 7.37
C LYS A 218 -5.38 4.87 7.75
N PRO A 219 -4.64 3.79 7.43
CA PRO A 219 -4.94 2.45 7.91
C PRO A 219 -4.89 2.37 9.43
N HIS A 220 -5.64 1.41 9.99
CA HIS A 220 -5.26 0.89 11.29
C HIS A 220 -3.96 0.07 11.18
N LEU A 221 -3.21 -0.02 12.26
CA LEU A 221 -2.01 -0.86 12.33
C LEU A 221 -2.38 -2.33 11.99
N PRO A 222 -1.64 -3.05 11.12
CA PRO A 222 -1.92 -4.45 10.86
C PRO A 222 -1.58 -5.33 12.08
N GLN A 223 -2.13 -6.54 12.12
CA GLN A 223 -1.62 -7.56 13.03
C GLN A 223 -0.22 -8.00 12.59
N LEU A 224 0.68 -8.33 13.53
CA LEU A 224 2.08 -8.62 13.22
C LEU A 224 2.25 -9.77 12.21
N TRP A 225 1.43 -10.81 12.30
CA TRP A 225 1.48 -11.95 11.39
C TRP A 225 1.26 -11.56 9.92
N ALA A 226 0.52 -10.47 9.66
CA ALA A 226 0.26 -9.99 8.31
C ALA A 226 1.52 -9.39 7.64
N LEU A 227 2.53 -9.03 8.43
CA LEU A 227 3.82 -8.58 7.91
C LEU A 227 4.78 -9.75 7.66
N GLY A 228 4.43 -10.98 8.04
CA GLY A 228 5.24 -12.17 7.80
C GLY A 228 5.28 -12.59 6.33
N HIS A 229 5.74 -13.82 6.09
CA HIS A 229 5.68 -14.43 4.76
C HIS A 229 4.35 -15.16 4.55
N HIS A 230 3.70 -14.90 3.41
CA HIS A 230 2.43 -15.48 3.01
C HIS A 230 2.65 -16.48 1.86
N GLN A 231 2.19 -17.72 2.02
CA GLN A 231 2.19 -18.73 0.95
C GLN A 231 0.80 -18.88 0.33
N SER A 232 0.72 -18.80 -0.99
CA SER A 232 -0.51 -18.96 -1.77
C SER A 232 -0.26 -19.70 -3.08
N ARG A 233 -1.33 -20.26 -3.66
CA ARG A 233 -1.46 -20.64 -5.06
C ARG A 233 -2.93 -20.90 -5.39
N TRP A 234 -3.26 -20.92 -6.67
CA TRP A 234 -4.47 -21.53 -7.19
C TRP A 234 -4.21 -23.01 -7.52
N ALA A 235 -4.73 -24.00 -6.80
CA ALA A 235 -5.22 -23.95 -5.42
C ALA A 235 -4.44 -24.94 -4.54
N TYR A 236 -4.57 -24.77 -3.22
CA TYR A 236 -4.43 -25.87 -2.25
C TYR A 236 -5.78 -26.55 -2.11
N ASN A 237 -5.83 -27.86 -2.43
CA ASN A 237 -7.10 -28.45 -2.89
C ASN A 237 -7.98 -29.05 -1.80
N ASN A 238 -7.41 -29.36 -0.63
CA ASN A 238 -8.12 -30.04 0.45
C ASN A 238 -7.36 -29.92 1.78
N THR A 239 -7.99 -30.42 2.84
CA THR A 239 -7.45 -30.45 4.22
C THR A 239 -6.06 -31.06 4.31
N GLU A 240 -5.78 -32.14 3.59
CA GLU A 240 -4.50 -32.84 3.67
C GLU A 240 -3.39 -32.12 2.89
N ASP A 241 -3.73 -31.45 1.78
CA ASP A 241 -2.81 -30.55 1.06
C ASP A 241 -2.38 -29.38 1.96
N VAL A 242 -3.33 -28.75 2.66
CA VAL A 242 -3.02 -27.69 3.65
C VAL A 242 -2.07 -28.19 4.73
N LYS A 243 -2.33 -29.37 5.30
CA LYS A 243 -1.49 -29.96 6.34
C LYS A 243 -0.09 -30.32 5.84
N ASP A 244 0.01 -30.91 4.64
CA ASP A 244 1.29 -31.26 4.00
C ASP A 244 2.14 -30.00 3.77
N ILE A 245 1.52 -28.93 3.26
CA ILE A 245 2.22 -27.67 3.00
C ILE A 245 2.75 -27.05 4.28
N ILE A 246 1.91 -26.87 5.30
CA ILE A 246 2.34 -26.35 6.60
C ILE A 246 3.45 -27.23 7.21
N GLY A 247 3.29 -28.55 7.14
CA GLY A 247 4.29 -29.51 7.62
C GLY A 247 5.65 -29.36 6.91
N LYS A 248 5.65 -29.12 5.60
CA LYS A 248 6.88 -28.93 4.82
C LYS A 248 7.55 -27.58 5.07
N PHE A 249 6.79 -26.52 5.32
CA PHE A 249 7.39 -25.25 5.78
C PHE A 249 8.21 -25.47 7.07
N ASP A 250 7.68 -26.25 8.01
CA ASP A 250 8.39 -26.62 9.23
C ASP A 250 9.57 -27.58 8.96
N GLU A 251 9.39 -28.60 8.12
CA GLU A 251 10.44 -29.58 7.76
C GLU A 251 11.66 -28.92 7.13
N TYR A 252 11.43 -28.03 6.15
CA TYR A 252 12.48 -27.34 5.40
C TYR A 252 12.90 -26.00 6.04
N ARG A 253 12.31 -25.66 7.20
CA ARG A 253 12.65 -24.49 8.03
C ARG A 253 12.48 -23.16 7.30
N PHE A 254 11.37 -23.01 6.59
CA PHE A 254 10.96 -21.74 6.02
C PHE A 254 9.94 -21.08 6.97
N PRO A 255 10.20 -19.86 7.47
CA PRO A 255 9.19 -19.11 8.21
C PRO A 255 7.97 -18.80 7.32
N MET A 256 6.77 -18.95 7.87
CA MET A 256 5.51 -18.66 7.16
C MET A 256 4.38 -18.45 8.16
N ASP A 257 3.72 -17.29 8.09
CA ASP A 257 2.60 -16.95 8.98
C ASP A 257 1.24 -17.31 8.39
N VAL A 258 1.11 -17.29 7.07
CA VAL A 258 -0.20 -17.38 6.41
C VAL A 258 -0.19 -18.35 5.23
N LEU A 259 -1.20 -19.21 5.17
CA LEU A 259 -1.53 -20.01 3.99
C LEU A 259 -2.87 -19.55 3.40
N TRP A 260 -2.96 -19.46 2.06
CA TRP A 260 -4.13 -18.91 1.38
C TRP A 260 -4.96 -19.99 0.70
N LEU A 261 -6.27 -19.80 0.67
CA LEU A 261 -7.22 -20.69 -0.03
C LEU A 261 -7.87 -19.94 -1.20
N ASP A 262 -7.47 -20.30 -2.41
CA ASP A 262 -8.06 -19.81 -3.66
C ASP A 262 -9.40 -20.51 -3.96
N ILE A 263 -10.10 -20.08 -5.02
CA ILE A 263 -11.52 -20.31 -5.31
C ILE A 263 -12.02 -21.77 -5.19
N GLU A 264 -11.12 -22.76 -5.32
CA GLU A 264 -11.43 -24.20 -5.27
C GLU A 264 -11.81 -24.71 -3.86
N TYR A 265 -11.62 -23.92 -2.79
CA TYR A 265 -12.09 -24.31 -1.45
C TYR A 265 -13.61 -24.32 -1.31
N THR A 266 -14.31 -23.57 -2.18
CA THR A 266 -15.76 -23.38 -2.15
C THR A 266 -16.53 -24.56 -2.74
N ALA A 267 -17.80 -24.72 -2.35
CA ALA A 267 -18.70 -25.67 -3.01
C ALA A 267 -19.26 -25.07 -4.30
N ASP A 268 -18.76 -25.50 -5.46
CA ASP A 268 -19.23 -25.04 -6.79
C ASP A 268 -19.17 -23.50 -6.96
N ARG A 269 -18.10 -22.87 -6.41
CA ARG A 269 -17.85 -21.42 -6.52
C ARG A 269 -18.98 -20.58 -5.93
N LYS A 270 -19.67 -21.14 -4.94
CA LYS A 270 -20.62 -20.43 -4.07
C LYS A 270 -19.84 -19.87 -2.88
N TRP A 271 -19.68 -18.56 -2.81
CA TRP A 271 -18.96 -17.91 -1.71
C TRP A 271 -19.63 -18.18 -0.36
N PHE A 272 -18.86 -18.07 0.73
CA PHE A 272 -19.31 -18.41 2.08
C PHE A 272 -19.79 -19.88 2.20
N THR A 273 -19.18 -20.78 1.44
CA THR A 273 -19.38 -22.23 1.57
C THR A 273 -18.04 -22.95 1.59
N TRP A 274 -18.02 -24.14 2.20
CA TRP A 274 -16.89 -25.07 2.12
C TRP A 274 -17.26 -26.23 1.21
N ASN A 275 -16.33 -26.66 0.36
CA ASN A 275 -16.46 -27.93 -0.35
C ASN A 275 -16.34 -29.07 0.67
N THR A 276 -17.47 -29.67 1.06
CA THR A 276 -17.52 -30.69 2.13
C THR A 276 -16.83 -32.01 1.77
N THR A 277 -16.42 -32.21 0.51
CA THR A 277 -15.59 -33.36 0.14
C THR A 277 -14.11 -33.07 0.37
N SER A 278 -13.63 -31.88 0.01
CA SER A 278 -12.23 -31.46 0.16
C SER A 278 -11.91 -30.93 1.57
N PHE A 279 -12.88 -30.27 2.19
CA PHE A 279 -12.81 -29.62 3.50
C PHE A 279 -14.01 -30.10 4.35
N PRO A 280 -14.03 -31.37 4.76
CA PRO A 280 -15.18 -31.98 5.44
C PRO A 280 -15.42 -31.41 6.84
N ASP A 281 -14.38 -30.91 7.50
CA ASP A 281 -14.45 -30.29 8.83
C ASP A 281 -13.53 -29.05 8.89
N PRO A 282 -14.02 -27.88 8.43
CA PRO A 282 -13.22 -26.66 8.37
C PRO A 282 -12.85 -26.13 9.75
N ILE A 283 -13.67 -26.36 10.79
CA ILE A 283 -13.36 -25.94 12.16
C ILE A 283 -12.17 -26.74 12.68
N ALA A 284 -12.20 -28.07 12.56
CA ALA A 284 -11.08 -28.91 12.99
C ALA A 284 -9.77 -28.60 12.23
N LEU A 285 -9.87 -28.21 10.95
CA LEU A 285 -8.71 -27.74 10.19
C LEU A 285 -8.16 -26.42 10.76
N LEU A 286 -9.02 -25.44 11.01
CA LEU A 286 -8.61 -24.13 11.55
C LEU A 286 -8.01 -24.25 12.96
N ASP A 287 -8.58 -25.09 13.82
CA ASP A 287 -8.01 -25.38 15.13
C ASP A 287 -6.62 -26.01 15.01
N TRP A 288 -6.45 -26.97 14.09
CA TRP A 288 -5.14 -27.58 13.83
C TRP A 288 -4.11 -26.57 13.31
N VAL A 289 -4.50 -25.65 12.42
CA VAL A 289 -3.61 -24.61 11.89
C VAL A 289 -3.16 -23.64 12.99
N GLU A 290 -4.05 -23.27 13.92
CA GLU A 290 -3.69 -22.45 15.08
C GLU A 290 -2.65 -23.15 15.97
N GLU A 291 -2.81 -24.45 16.20
CA GLU A 291 -1.83 -25.28 16.93
C GLU A 291 -0.46 -25.35 16.21
N GLN A 292 -0.41 -25.11 14.90
CA GLN A 292 0.83 -25.08 14.12
C GLN A 292 1.50 -23.70 14.14
N GLY A 293 1.72 -23.15 15.34
CA GLY A 293 2.48 -21.90 15.54
C GLY A 293 1.68 -20.62 15.34
N HIS A 294 0.38 -20.63 15.65
CA HIS A 294 -0.53 -19.47 15.51
C HIS A 294 -0.65 -18.94 14.08
N ARG A 295 -0.51 -19.83 13.10
CA ARG A 295 -0.65 -19.49 11.67
C ARG A 295 -2.08 -19.11 11.33
N LYS A 296 -2.26 -18.40 10.21
CA LYS A 296 -3.57 -18.01 9.71
C LYS A 296 -3.88 -18.65 8.36
N LEU A 297 -5.17 -18.89 8.13
CA LEU A 297 -5.71 -19.13 6.79
C LEU A 297 -6.41 -17.88 6.27
N VAL A 298 -6.19 -17.55 5.01
CA VAL A 298 -6.90 -16.45 4.32
C VAL A 298 -7.60 -17.01 3.08
N PRO A 299 -8.94 -17.12 3.08
CA PRO A 299 -9.70 -17.53 1.91
C PRO A 299 -10.03 -16.34 1.00
N ILE A 300 -10.17 -16.64 -0.29
CA ILE A 300 -10.78 -15.73 -1.25
C ILE A 300 -12.30 -15.64 -1.05
N SER A 301 -12.86 -14.45 -1.26
CA SER A 301 -14.29 -14.19 -1.31
C SER A 301 -14.57 -13.02 -2.24
N GLU A 302 -15.47 -13.22 -3.19
CA GLU A 302 -15.77 -12.24 -4.24
C GLU A 302 -17.19 -11.66 -4.04
N SER A 303 -17.52 -10.61 -4.79
CA SER A 303 -18.84 -9.95 -4.73
C SER A 303 -19.83 -10.41 -5.80
N ASN A 304 -19.40 -11.29 -6.72
CA ASN A 304 -20.29 -11.90 -7.70
C ASN A 304 -20.98 -13.12 -7.08
N ILE A 305 -22.30 -13.20 -7.12
CA ILE A 305 -23.08 -14.27 -6.51
C ILE A 305 -23.60 -15.17 -7.62
N LYS A 306 -23.27 -16.47 -7.57
CA LYS A 306 -23.75 -17.48 -8.52
C LYS A 306 -25.27 -17.43 -8.66
N VAL A 307 -25.75 -17.36 -9.90
CA VAL A 307 -27.18 -17.44 -10.23
C VAL A 307 -27.66 -18.87 -10.01
N ASP A 308 -28.21 -19.11 -8.81
CA ASP A 308 -28.77 -20.39 -8.42
C ASP A 308 -29.89 -20.17 -7.38
N PRO A 309 -31.16 -20.44 -7.72
CA PRO A 309 -32.28 -20.28 -6.78
C PRO A 309 -32.20 -21.15 -5.52
N GLU A 310 -31.41 -22.24 -5.53
CA GLU A 310 -31.18 -23.07 -4.34
C GLU A 310 -30.03 -22.54 -3.47
N TYR A 311 -29.23 -21.61 -4.00
CA TYR A 311 -28.20 -20.93 -3.23
C TYR A 311 -28.82 -19.80 -2.42
N LYS A 312 -28.91 -20.02 -1.10
CA LYS A 312 -29.55 -19.09 -0.15
C LYS A 312 -29.11 -17.63 -0.32
N ILE A 313 -27.82 -17.37 -0.53
CA ILE A 313 -27.31 -15.99 -0.67
C ILE A 313 -27.87 -15.33 -1.93
N TYR A 314 -27.94 -16.06 -3.05
CA TYR A 314 -28.56 -15.55 -4.28
C TYR A 314 -30.05 -15.26 -4.08
N ASP A 315 -30.79 -16.22 -3.50
CA ASP A 315 -32.23 -16.06 -3.25
C ASP A 315 -32.54 -14.89 -2.29
N ASP A 316 -31.76 -14.73 -1.22
CA ASP A 316 -31.89 -13.59 -0.30
C ASP A 316 -31.61 -12.26 -1.02
N CYS A 317 -30.54 -12.17 -1.80
CA CYS A 317 -30.20 -10.94 -2.54
C CYS A 317 -31.25 -10.59 -3.60
N LEU A 318 -31.79 -11.59 -4.30
CA LEU A 318 -32.85 -11.42 -5.29
C LEU A 318 -34.15 -10.94 -4.64
N ARG A 319 -34.56 -11.54 -3.51
CA ARG A 319 -35.81 -11.19 -2.82
C ARG A 319 -35.78 -9.79 -2.20
N ASN A 320 -34.60 -9.27 -1.87
CA ASN A 320 -34.45 -7.98 -1.20
C ASN A 320 -33.85 -6.88 -2.11
N ASP A 321 -33.70 -7.12 -3.42
CA ASP A 321 -33.17 -6.15 -4.39
C ASP A 321 -31.76 -5.64 -4.02
N TYR A 322 -30.86 -6.58 -3.70
CA TYR A 322 -29.47 -6.30 -3.31
C TYR A 322 -28.48 -6.38 -4.47
N PHE A 323 -28.95 -6.59 -5.70
CA PHE A 323 -28.10 -6.69 -6.88
C PHE A 323 -28.07 -5.38 -7.67
N ILE A 324 -26.95 -5.16 -8.37
CA ILE A 324 -26.88 -4.15 -9.43
C ILE A 324 -27.87 -4.57 -10.53
N ASN A 325 -28.64 -3.61 -11.03
CA ASN A 325 -29.69 -3.84 -12.02
C ASN A 325 -29.29 -3.32 -13.41
N ASN A 326 -29.88 -3.91 -14.44
CA ASN A 326 -29.92 -3.32 -15.78
C ASN A 326 -30.82 -2.07 -15.78
N ALA A 327 -30.74 -1.25 -16.83
CA ALA A 327 -31.61 -0.07 -16.99
C ALA A 327 -33.12 -0.38 -17.02
N ASN A 328 -33.52 -1.63 -17.29
CA ASN A 328 -34.91 -2.09 -17.25
C ASN A 328 -35.38 -2.56 -15.85
N GLY A 329 -34.51 -2.49 -14.84
CA GLY A 329 -34.80 -2.89 -13.45
C GLY A 329 -34.62 -4.38 -13.13
N THR A 330 -34.06 -5.20 -14.03
CA THR A 330 -33.77 -6.61 -13.72
C THR A 330 -32.32 -6.79 -13.27
N PRO A 331 -32.02 -7.74 -12.34
CA PRO A 331 -30.64 -8.00 -11.91
C PRO A 331 -29.68 -8.15 -13.09
N PHE A 332 -28.54 -7.48 -13.00
CA PHE A 332 -27.48 -7.62 -13.98
C PHE A 332 -26.84 -9.01 -13.83
N VAL A 333 -26.85 -9.77 -14.92
CA VAL A 333 -26.27 -11.11 -14.99
C VAL A 333 -25.12 -11.08 -15.98
N SER A 334 -23.99 -11.67 -15.58
CA SER A 334 -22.78 -11.79 -16.40
C SER A 334 -22.08 -13.12 -16.12
N VAL A 335 -21.01 -13.42 -16.85
CA VAL A 335 -20.21 -14.64 -16.62
C VAL A 335 -18.93 -14.30 -15.86
N CYS A 336 -18.69 -15.05 -14.79
CA CYS A 336 -17.43 -15.07 -14.03
C CYS A 336 -17.10 -16.52 -13.62
N TRP A 337 -16.34 -16.74 -12.53
CA TRP A 337 -15.87 -18.08 -12.13
C TRP A 337 -17.01 -19.09 -11.96
N ALA A 338 -18.11 -18.70 -11.32
CA ALA A 338 -19.22 -19.60 -11.00
C ALA A 338 -20.17 -19.88 -12.18
N GLY A 339 -19.86 -19.39 -13.38
CA GLY A 339 -20.77 -19.32 -14.53
C GLY A 339 -21.57 -18.02 -14.50
N ASP A 340 -22.88 -18.11 -14.64
CA ASP A 340 -23.77 -16.95 -14.51
C ASP A 340 -23.76 -16.43 -13.07
N VAL A 341 -23.51 -15.13 -12.92
CA VAL A 341 -23.41 -14.44 -11.63
C VAL A 341 -24.13 -13.09 -11.67
N SER A 342 -24.64 -12.64 -10.50
CA SER A 342 -25.13 -11.28 -10.26
C SER A 342 -24.27 -10.56 -9.24
N TRP A 343 -24.17 -9.24 -9.30
CA TRP A 343 -23.21 -8.46 -8.51
C TRP A 343 -23.91 -7.74 -7.36
N ILE A 344 -23.40 -7.90 -6.14
CA ILE A 344 -23.91 -7.16 -4.97
C ILE A 344 -23.79 -5.65 -5.22
N ASP A 345 -24.85 -4.92 -4.95
CA ASP A 345 -24.86 -3.46 -5.00
C ASP A 345 -24.48 -2.86 -3.64
N PHE A 346 -23.19 -2.57 -3.48
CA PHE A 346 -22.70 -1.98 -2.24
C PHE A 346 -23.07 -0.50 -2.04
N LEU A 347 -23.79 0.16 -2.98
CA LEU A 347 -24.40 1.46 -2.66
C LEU A 347 -25.63 1.29 -1.76
N ASN A 348 -26.31 0.14 -1.83
CA ASN A 348 -27.43 -0.18 -0.96
C ASN A 348 -26.92 -0.47 0.48
N PRO A 349 -27.27 0.36 1.48
CA PRO A 349 -26.83 0.14 2.86
C PRO A 349 -27.32 -1.19 3.44
N GLU A 350 -28.48 -1.68 3.03
CA GLU A 350 -29.01 -2.97 3.50
C GLU A 350 -28.24 -4.14 2.88
N ALA A 351 -27.84 -4.02 1.61
CA ALA A 351 -26.98 -5.02 0.98
C ALA A 351 -25.60 -5.08 1.63
N ARG A 352 -25.03 -3.92 2.02
CA ARG A 352 -23.78 -3.87 2.79
C ARG A 352 -23.91 -4.58 4.14
N GLU A 353 -24.96 -4.26 4.89
CA GLU A 353 -25.21 -4.91 6.19
C GLU A 353 -25.35 -6.42 6.04
N TYR A 354 -26.13 -6.87 5.06
CA TYR A 354 -26.30 -8.29 4.75
C TYR A 354 -24.97 -8.97 4.41
N TYR A 355 -24.17 -8.39 3.50
CA TYR A 355 -22.87 -8.95 3.11
C TYR A 355 -21.87 -8.96 4.27
N ALA A 356 -21.85 -7.92 5.12
CA ALA A 356 -21.03 -7.88 6.33
C ALA A 356 -21.37 -9.05 7.27
N GLN A 357 -22.66 -9.35 7.48
CA GLN A 357 -23.10 -10.45 8.32
C GLN A 357 -22.65 -11.84 7.83
N LEU A 358 -22.40 -12.02 6.52
CA LEU A 358 -21.91 -13.30 5.98
C LEU A 358 -20.54 -13.71 6.55
N HIS A 359 -19.78 -12.76 7.11
CA HIS A 359 -18.45 -13.00 7.69
C HIS A 359 -18.51 -13.47 9.15
N LEU A 360 -19.68 -13.46 9.79
CA LEU A 360 -19.83 -13.94 11.16
C LEU A 360 -19.59 -15.46 11.24
N TYR A 361 -18.95 -15.93 12.32
CA TYR A 361 -18.63 -17.36 12.52
C TYR A 361 -19.85 -18.29 12.41
N GLU A 362 -21.04 -17.81 12.79
CA GLU A 362 -22.30 -18.55 12.70
C GLU A 362 -22.86 -18.64 11.28
N ASN A 363 -22.55 -17.66 10.42
CA ASN A 363 -23.00 -17.61 9.02
C ASN A 363 -22.00 -18.28 8.08
N PHE A 364 -20.72 -18.23 8.41
CA PHE A 364 -19.66 -18.99 7.74
C PHE A 364 -18.80 -19.73 8.77
N PRO A 365 -19.04 -21.04 9.01
CA PRO A 365 -18.34 -21.82 10.02
C PRO A 365 -16.82 -21.68 9.92
N SER A 366 -16.23 -20.98 10.89
CA SER A 366 -14.81 -20.67 10.98
C SER A 366 -14.42 -20.30 12.42
N THR A 367 -13.14 -20.00 12.64
CA THR A 367 -12.56 -19.49 13.90
C THR A 367 -11.66 -18.29 13.58
N SER A 368 -11.09 -17.63 14.59
CA SER A 368 -10.15 -16.52 14.42
C SER A 368 -8.86 -16.88 13.68
N THR A 369 -8.58 -18.19 13.48
CA THR A 369 -7.52 -18.67 12.60
C THR A 369 -7.78 -18.30 11.13
N LEU A 370 -9.04 -18.10 10.76
CA LEU A 370 -9.42 -17.47 9.49
C LEU A 370 -9.16 -15.96 9.59
N GLY A 371 -7.88 -15.59 9.56
CA GLY A 371 -7.38 -14.28 10.02
C GLY A 371 -7.83 -13.08 9.20
N GLY A 372 -8.36 -13.29 8.00
CA GLY A 372 -8.78 -12.24 7.09
C GLY A 372 -9.41 -12.79 5.82
N TYR A 373 -9.62 -11.93 4.82
CA TYR A 373 -10.19 -12.32 3.52
C TYR A 373 -9.45 -11.68 2.36
N TRP A 374 -9.50 -12.37 1.23
CA TRP A 374 -9.02 -11.87 -0.06
C TRP A 374 -10.22 -11.51 -0.95
N ASN A 375 -10.41 -10.22 -1.21
CA ASN A 375 -11.42 -9.72 -2.14
C ASN A 375 -10.82 -9.54 -3.53
N ASP A 376 -11.12 -10.49 -4.42
CA ASP A 376 -10.70 -10.48 -5.81
C ASP A 376 -11.88 -10.23 -6.76
N MET A 377 -11.57 -10.02 -8.04
CA MET A 377 -12.54 -9.84 -9.13
C MET A 377 -13.49 -8.65 -8.92
N ASN A 378 -13.07 -7.70 -8.08
CA ASN A 378 -13.91 -6.64 -7.55
C ASN A 378 -13.72 -5.28 -8.24
N GLU A 379 -13.22 -5.30 -9.47
CA GLU A 379 -13.18 -4.15 -10.36
C GLU A 379 -14.55 -3.50 -10.59
N PRO A 380 -15.66 -4.24 -10.86
CA PRO A 380 -15.93 -5.69 -10.94
C PRO A 380 -15.55 -6.38 -12.27
N ALA A 381 -15.03 -7.61 -12.21
CA ALA A 381 -14.48 -8.33 -13.37
C ALA A 381 -15.46 -9.32 -14.04
N LEU A 382 -15.61 -9.20 -15.36
CA LEU A 382 -16.43 -10.06 -16.22
C LEU A 382 -15.52 -10.83 -17.19
N PHE A 383 -15.93 -12.03 -17.60
CA PHE A 383 -15.19 -12.80 -18.60
C PHE A 383 -15.58 -12.50 -20.05
N ASP A 384 -16.63 -11.70 -20.23
CA ASP A 384 -16.98 -11.16 -21.53
C ASP A 384 -16.22 -9.84 -21.80
N ASN A 385 -15.70 -9.71 -23.03
CA ASN A 385 -14.97 -8.54 -23.50
C ASN A 385 -15.88 -7.42 -24.02
N THR A 386 -17.20 -7.64 -24.16
CA THR A 386 -18.14 -6.64 -24.71
C THR A 386 -18.08 -5.29 -23.98
N TYR A 387 -17.84 -5.31 -22.68
CA TYR A 387 -17.79 -4.13 -21.82
C TYR A 387 -16.42 -3.95 -21.16
N GLU A 388 -15.35 -4.27 -21.90
CA GLU A 388 -13.98 -4.18 -21.37
C GLU A 388 -13.78 -5.00 -20.09
N ARG A 389 -14.49 -6.13 -19.99
CA ARG A 389 -14.47 -7.03 -18.82
C ARG A 389 -14.92 -6.37 -17.51
N THR A 390 -15.77 -5.34 -17.58
CA THR A 390 -16.42 -4.75 -16.40
C THR A 390 -17.92 -4.48 -16.59
N ILE A 391 -18.63 -4.06 -15.54
CA ILE A 391 -20.07 -3.78 -15.59
C ILE A 391 -20.34 -2.58 -16.54
N PRO A 392 -21.39 -2.64 -17.38
CA PRO A 392 -21.74 -1.53 -18.27
C PRO A 392 -22.02 -0.23 -17.52
N SER A 393 -21.55 0.90 -18.08
CA SER A 393 -21.77 2.25 -17.57
C SER A 393 -23.25 2.58 -17.24
N GLU A 394 -24.19 1.99 -17.98
CA GLU A 394 -25.63 2.24 -17.86
C GLU A 394 -26.36 1.38 -16.83
N ALA A 395 -25.67 0.41 -16.21
CA ALA A 395 -26.22 -0.35 -15.10
C ALA A 395 -26.62 0.60 -13.96
N VAL A 396 -27.69 0.25 -13.25
CA VAL A 396 -28.33 1.10 -12.25
C VAL A 396 -28.14 0.47 -10.88
N GLN A 397 -27.65 1.29 -9.96
CA GLN A 397 -27.44 0.96 -8.56
C GLN A 397 -28.43 1.75 -7.68
N TYR A 398 -28.40 1.45 -6.39
CA TYR A 398 -29.23 2.03 -5.35
C TYR A 398 -29.23 3.56 -5.42
N GLY A 399 -30.41 4.15 -5.29
CA GLY A 399 -30.60 5.59 -5.46
C GLY A 399 -30.64 6.06 -6.92
N ASN A 400 -30.81 5.14 -7.88
CA ASN A 400 -30.81 5.43 -9.32
C ASN A 400 -29.48 6.02 -9.82
N VAL A 401 -28.38 5.53 -9.24
CA VAL A 401 -27.01 5.92 -9.59
C VAL A 401 -26.54 5.05 -10.74
N LYS A 402 -25.92 5.64 -11.76
CA LYS A 402 -25.36 4.88 -12.87
C LYS A 402 -24.00 4.32 -12.48
N HIS A 403 -23.68 3.13 -12.97
CA HIS A 403 -22.39 2.52 -12.67
C HIS A 403 -21.21 3.41 -13.10
N ARG A 404 -21.35 4.17 -14.20
CA ARG A 404 -20.34 5.16 -14.63
C ARG A 404 -19.95 6.20 -13.58
N ASP A 405 -20.84 6.55 -12.65
CA ASP A 405 -20.56 7.56 -11.61
C ASP A 405 -19.67 7.03 -10.48
N VAL A 406 -19.64 5.71 -10.31
CA VAL A 406 -19.08 5.03 -9.12
C VAL A 406 -18.20 3.83 -9.45
N HIS A 407 -17.91 3.60 -10.74
CA HIS A 407 -17.22 2.41 -11.23
C HIS A 407 -15.92 2.13 -10.46
N ASN A 408 -15.03 3.13 -10.34
CA ASN A 408 -13.75 2.97 -9.65
C ASN A 408 -13.91 2.76 -8.14
N MET A 409 -15.08 3.03 -7.56
CA MET A 409 -15.35 2.89 -6.13
C MET A 409 -15.96 1.55 -5.74
N TYR A 410 -16.31 0.69 -6.70
CA TYR A 410 -16.96 -0.58 -6.41
C TYR A 410 -16.10 -1.45 -5.48
N GLY A 411 -14.80 -1.56 -5.76
CA GLY A 411 -13.84 -2.28 -4.92
C GLY A 411 -13.70 -1.69 -3.51
N LEU A 412 -13.62 -0.36 -3.38
CA LEU A 412 -13.64 0.33 -2.09
C LEU A 412 -14.87 -0.05 -1.26
N HIS A 413 -16.06 -0.03 -1.87
CA HIS A 413 -17.29 -0.34 -1.14
C HIS A 413 -17.35 -1.79 -0.68
N GLN A 414 -16.87 -2.76 -1.48
CA GLN A 414 -16.76 -4.14 -1.02
C GLN A 414 -15.79 -4.23 0.16
N VAL A 415 -14.58 -3.70 0.02
CA VAL A 415 -13.54 -3.78 1.06
C VAL A 415 -14.02 -3.17 2.38
N MET A 416 -14.64 -2.00 2.34
CA MET A 416 -15.23 -1.36 3.53
C MET A 416 -16.30 -2.25 4.17
N THR A 417 -17.11 -2.94 3.36
CA THR A 417 -18.17 -3.83 3.83
C THR A 417 -17.60 -5.11 4.45
N THR A 418 -16.60 -5.72 3.81
CA THR A 418 -15.87 -6.88 4.34
C THR A 418 -15.18 -6.51 5.66
N HIS A 419 -14.54 -5.34 5.73
CA HIS A 419 -13.90 -4.83 6.94
C HIS A 419 -14.90 -4.71 8.09
N GLN A 420 -16.06 -4.10 7.85
CA GLN A 420 -17.14 -4.02 8.83
C GLN A 420 -17.62 -5.41 9.29
N GLY A 421 -17.71 -6.38 8.37
CA GLY A 421 -18.04 -7.77 8.69
C GLY A 421 -17.05 -8.40 9.66
N LEU A 422 -15.74 -8.19 9.44
CA LEU A 422 -14.69 -8.68 10.34
C LEU A 422 -14.67 -7.96 11.69
N MET A 423 -14.91 -6.65 11.68
CA MET A 423 -15.11 -5.89 12.92
C MET A 423 -16.28 -6.44 13.73
N ASN A 424 -17.41 -6.74 13.09
CA ASN A 424 -18.58 -7.33 13.76
C ASN A 424 -18.29 -8.75 14.26
N ARG A 425 -17.62 -9.57 13.45
CA ARG A 425 -17.25 -10.96 13.76
C ARG A 425 -16.43 -11.08 15.03
N ASP A 426 -15.47 -10.17 15.21
CA ASP A 426 -14.53 -10.18 16.34
C ASP A 426 -14.90 -9.16 17.44
N GLU A 427 -16.14 -8.66 17.42
CA GLU A 427 -16.69 -7.67 18.38
C GLU A 427 -15.82 -6.40 18.53
N GLY A 428 -15.12 -6.02 17.45
CA GLY A 428 -14.20 -4.88 17.41
C GLY A 428 -12.90 -5.09 18.17
N ASN A 429 -12.60 -6.32 18.61
CA ASN A 429 -11.39 -6.61 19.39
C ASN A 429 -10.16 -6.78 18.50
N LEU A 430 -10.26 -7.53 17.40
CA LEU A 430 -9.14 -7.86 16.52
C LEU A 430 -9.08 -6.93 15.30
N ARG A 431 -7.87 -6.56 14.89
CA ARG A 431 -7.62 -5.73 13.70
C ARG A 431 -7.82 -6.57 12.43
N PRO A 432 -8.73 -6.20 11.51
CA PRO A 432 -8.98 -6.99 10.31
C PRO A 432 -7.74 -7.08 9.39
N PHE A 433 -7.61 -8.18 8.66
CA PHE A 433 -6.71 -8.25 7.51
C PHE A 433 -7.53 -8.47 6.24
N LEU A 434 -7.30 -7.63 5.24
CA LEU A 434 -7.90 -7.78 3.92
C LEU A 434 -6.83 -7.60 2.86
N LEU A 435 -6.95 -8.36 1.78
CA LEU A 435 -6.26 -8.09 0.52
C LEU A 435 -7.31 -7.81 -0.55
N SER A 436 -7.11 -6.77 -1.35
CA SER A 436 -8.02 -6.45 -2.43
C SER A 436 -7.31 -6.11 -3.74
N ARG A 437 -7.91 -6.54 -4.85
CA ARG A 437 -7.40 -6.23 -6.19
C ARG A 437 -7.82 -4.83 -6.63
N SER A 438 -9.12 -4.56 -6.56
CA SER A 438 -9.69 -3.26 -6.90
C SER A 438 -9.81 -2.35 -5.68
N ILE A 439 -9.37 -1.10 -5.88
CA ILE A 439 -9.26 -0.07 -4.86
C ILE A 439 -9.65 1.30 -5.43
N PHE A 440 -9.94 2.21 -4.52
CA PHE A 440 -10.06 3.64 -4.80
C PHE A 440 -9.34 4.46 -3.71
N ALA A 441 -9.28 5.78 -3.89
CA ALA A 441 -8.91 6.68 -2.79
C ALA A 441 -9.79 6.39 -1.55
N GLY A 442 -9.14 6.19 -0.39
CA GLY A 442 -9.78 5.79 0.87
C GLY A 442 -9.70 4.28 1.16
N SER A 443 -9.39 3.43 0.18
CA SER A 443 -9.25 1.98 0.39
C SER A 443 -8.10 1.62 1.35
N GLN A 444 -7.07 2.47 1.42
CA GLN A 444 -5.93 2.25 2.31
C GLN A 444 -6.32 2.10 3.77
N ARG A 445 -7.48 2.62 4.19
CA ARG A 445 -7.95 2.49 5.58
C ARG A 445 -8.24 1.05 6.00
N TYR A 446 -8.43 0.16 5.02
CA TYR A 446 -9.08 -1.14 5.25
C TYR A 446 -8.34 -2.35 4.69
N THR A 447 -7.47 -2.18 3.67
CA THR A 447 -6.93 -3.31 2.92
C THR A 447 -5.47 -3.15 2.52
N ALA A 448 -4.78 -4.29 2.42
CA ALA A 448 -3.60 -4.45 1.60
C ALA A 448 -3.98 -4.57 0.11
N LYS A 449 -3.00 -4.40 -0.77
CA LYS A 449 -3.14 -4.61 -2.22
C LYS A 449 -1.91 -5.31 -2.79
N TRP A 450 -2.11 -6.00 -3.91
CA TRP A 450 -1.02 -6.45 -4.76
C TRP A 450 -1.18 -5.93 -6.20
N ASN A 451 -0.09 -5.99 -6.96
CA ASN A 451 0.00 -5.53 -8.35
C ASN A 451 -0.63 -6.48 -9.39
N GLY A 452 -1.56 -7.36 -8.97
CA GLY A 452 -2.30 -8.26 -9.85
C GLY A 452 -1.48 -9.37 -10.50
N ASP A 453 -1.98 -9.83 -11.65
CA ASP A 453 -1.53 -11.05 -12.32
C ASP A 453 -0.25 -10.80 -13.15
N THR A 454 0.89 -10.95 -12.48
CA THR A 454 2.23 -10.71 -13.03
C THR A 454 2.78 -11.91 -13.82
N VAL A 455 3.75 -11.68 -14.71
CA VAL A 455 4.47 -12.76 -15.40
C VAL A 455 5.81 -13.02 -14.73
N CYS A 456 6.25 -14.27 -14.64
CA CYS A 456 7.56 -14.67 -14.11
C CYS A 456 8.72 -14.21 -15.00
N THR A 457 9.01 -12.90 -15.06
CA THR A 457 10.20 -12.33 -15.72
C THR A 457 10.89 -11.26 -14.88
N PHE A 458 12.14 -10.95 -15.19
CA PHE A 458 12.90 -9.90 -14.51
C PHE A 458 12.29 -8.51 -14.69
N GLU A 459 11.62 -8.25 -15.81
CA GLU A 459 10.95 -6.97 -16.06
C GLU A 459 9.75 -6.76 -15.12
N TYR A 460 8.98 -7.80 -14.82
CA TYR A 460 7.89 -7.71 -13.82
C TYR A 460 8.41 -7.66 -12.39
N LEU A 461 9.53 -8.33 -12.10
CA LEU A 461 10.24 -8.12 -10.83
C LEU A 461 10.67 -6.66 -10.68
N ARG A 462 11.20 -6.05 -11.75
CA ARG A 462 11.64 -4.65 -11.74
C ARG A 462 10.48 -3.66 -11.58
N ILE A 463 9.37 -3.89 -12.27
CA ILE A 463 8.23 -2.95 -12.25
C ILE A 463 7.51 -2.91 -10.90
N LEU A 464 7.67 -3.96 -10.07
CA LEU A 464 7.12 -4.00 -8.72
C LEU A 464 7.58 -2.79 -7.87
N VAL A 465 8.82 -2.32 -8.05
CA VAL A 465 9.37 -1.22 -7.25
C VAL A 465 8.66 0.11 -7.49
N PRO A 466 8.64 0.68 -8.71
CA PRO A 466 7.99 1.97 -8.93
C PRO A 466 6.48 1.90 -8.67
N MET A 467 5.83 0.74 -8.89
CA MET A 467 4.44 0.54 -8.51
C MET A 467 4.23 0.59 -6.99
N THR A 468 5.12 -0.03 -6.21
CA THR A 468 5.07 0.02 -4.73
C THR A 468 5.27 1.44 -4.23
N ILE A 469 6.23 2.16 -4.80
CA ILE A 469 6.48 3.58 -4.50
C ILE A 469 5.24 4.43 -4.81
N SER A 470 4.70 4.32 -6.02
CA SER A 470 3.50 5.05 -6.45
C SER A 470 2.32 4.79 -5.51
N SER A 471 2.09 3.52 -5.13
CA SER A 471 1.04 3.15 -4.18
C SER A 471 1.25 3.78 -2.80
N ASN A 472 2.49 3.76 -2.32
CA ASN A 472 2.88 4.32 -1.02
C ASN A 472 2.70 5.85 -0.98
N LEU A 473 3.07 6.58 -2.03
CA LEU A 473 2.80 8.03 -2.17
C LEU A 473 1.31 8.34 -2.30
N ALA A 474 0.51 7.37 -2.76
CA ALA A 474 -0.95 7.45 -2.83
C ALA A 474 -1.64 6.97 -1.53
N GLY A 475 -0.89 6.86 -0.42
CA GLY A 475 -1.39 6.48 0.91
C GLY A 475 -1.65 4.98 1.11
N LEU A 476 -1.60 4.17 0.05
CA LEU A 476 -1.80 2.72 0.12
C LEU A 476 -0.47 2.02 0.39
N VAL A 477 -0.05 2.04 1.65
CA VAL A 477 1.30 1.60 2.02
C VAL A 477 1.46 0.09 2.13
N PHE A 478 0.39 -0.66 2.37
CA PHE A 478 0.43 -2.12 2.48
C PHE A 478 0.30 -2.78 1.11
N TYR A 479 1.28 -2.51 0.25
CA TYR A 479 1.30 -2.91 -1.15
C TYR A 479 2.38 -3.95 -1.43
N GLY A 480 2.15 -4.82 -2.42
CA GLY A 480 3.16 -5.76 -2.89
C GLY A 480 2.84 -6.43 -4.21
N GLY A 481 3.38 -7.63 -4.41
CA GLY A 481 3.19 -8.39 -5.63
C GLY A 481 3.43 -9.88 -5.42
N ASP A 482 3.00 -10.67 -6.39
CA ASP A 482 3.14 -12.12 -6.31
C ASP A 482 4.60 -12.54 -6.51
N VAL A 483 5.12 -13.35 -5.59
CA VAL A 483 6.50 -13.85 -5.63
C VAL A 483 6.51 -15.33 -6.09
N PRO A 484 7.26 -15.73 -7.13
CA PRO A 484 8.01 -14.93 -8.11
C PRO A 484 7.22 -14.66 -9.41
N GLY A 485 6.02 -14.09 -9.31
CA GLY A 485 5.13 -13.77 -10.42
C GLY A 485 3.97 -14.77 -10.56
N PHE A 486 2.80 -14.38 -11.06
CA PHE A 486 1.61 -15.24 -11.13
C PHE A 486 1.65 -16.28 -12.27
N PHE A 487 1.93 -15.82 -13.50
CA PHE A 487 1.96 -16.64 -14.72
C PHE A 487 3.37 -17.13 -15.07
N GLY A 488 3.44 -18.33 -15.66
CA GLY A 488 4.68 -18.89 -16.19
C GLY A 488 5.51 -19.65 -15.15
N LYS A 489 6.75 -19.98 -15.53
CA LYS A 489 7.69 -20.75 -14.69
C LYS A 489 8.95 -19.92 -14.42
N PRO A 490 9.26 -19.59 -13.16
CA PRO A 490 10.50 -18.90 -12.83
C PRO A 490 11.71 -19.82 -12.99
N THR A 491 12.87 -19.24 -13.31
CA THR A 491 14.16 -19.91 -13.08
C THR A 491 14.54 -19.85 -11.60
N ASP A 492 15.46 -20.70 -11.17
CA ASP A 492 16.06 -20.64 -9.82
C ASP A 492 16.62 -19.26 -9.49
N GLU A 493 17.32 -18.63 -10.44
CA GLU A 493 17.85 -17.28 -10.29
C GLU A 493 16.72 -16.26 -10.09
N LEU A 494 15.72 -16.27 -10.98
CA LEU A 494 14.61 -15.32 -10.91
C LEU A 494 13.82 -15.49 -9.60
N ALA A 495 13.55 -16.73 -9.19
CA ALA A 495 12.90 -17.02 -7.92
C ALA A 495 13.70 -16.42 -6.76
N SER A 496 15.02 -16.71 -6.70
CA SER A 496 15.91 -16.17 -5.67
C SER A 496 15.86 -14.63 -5.60
N ARG A 497 15.99 -13.95 -6.74
CA ARG A 497 15.95 -12.47 -6.81
C ARG A 497 14.60 -11.89 -6.40
N TRP A 498 13.52 -12.58 -6.71
CA TRP A 498 12.18 -12.13 -6.36
C TRP A 498 11.90 -12.29 -4.86
N TYR A 499 12.33 -13.39 -4.24
CA TYR A 499 12.25 -13.55 -2.78
C TYR A 499 13.12 -12.52 -2.05
N GLN A 500 14.33 -12.24 -2.55
CA GLN A 500 15.20 -11.17 -2.04
C GLN A 500 14.53 -9.79 -2.11
N THR A 501 13.88 -9.48 -3.23
CA THR A 501 13.13 -8.21 -3.39
C THR A 501 11.90 -8.15 -2.49
N GLY A 502 11.10 -9.21 -2.46
CA GLY A 502 9.85 -9.29 -1.70
C GLY A 502 10.06 -9.12 -0.19
N ALA A 503 11.21 -9.55 0.35
CA ALA A 503 11.57 -9.32 1.75
C ALA A 503 11.56 -7.83 2.15
N TRP A 504 11.74 -6.93 1.18
CA TRP A 504 11.79 -5.48 1.36
C TRP A 504 10.53 -4.75 0.85
N ILE A 505 9.49 -5.48 0.46
CA ILE A 505 8.20 -4.92 0.00
C ILE A 505 7.15 -5.10 1.11
N PRO A 506 6.27 -4.12 1.38
CA PRO A 506 5.36 -4.15 2.54
C PRO A 506 4.49 -5.40 2.63
N PHE A 507 3.84 -5.80 1.53
CA PHE A 507 3.07 -7.05 1.45
C PHE A 507 3.87 -8.15 0.74
N TYR A 508 4.12 -9.27 1.44
CA TYR A 508 5.03 -10.32 0.99
C TYR A 508 4.34 -11.68 0.83
N ARG A 509 3.84 -11.94 -0.38
CA ARG A 509 3.10 -13.16 -0.73
C ARG A 509 3.70 -13.90 -1.92
N ALA A 510 3.94 -15.20 -1.75
CA ALA A 510 4.12 -16.11 -2.88
C ALA A 510 2.77 -16.55 -3.43
N HIS A 511 2.56 -16.47 -4.74
CA HIS A 511 1.30 -16.88 -5.38
C HIS A 511 1.52 -17.39 -6.80
N ALA A 512 0.55 -18.15 -7.33
CA ALA A 512 0.71 -18.86 -8.59
C ALA A 512 -0.62 -19.24 -9.25
N ASP A 513 -0.65 -19.12 -10.58
CA ASP A 513 -1.78 -19.56 -11.42
C ASP A 513 -1.99 -21.09 -11.37
N LEU A 514 -3.23 -21.52 -11.64
CA LEU A 514 -3.67 -22.92 -11.65
C LEU A 514 -2.86 -23.81 -12.59
N SER A 515 -2.47 -23.27 -13.75
CA SER A 515 -1.75 -24.03 -14.78
C SER A 515 -0.27 -24.28 -14.45
N THR A 516 0.26 -23.65 -13.40
CA THR A 516 1.67 -23.75 -13.01
C THR A 516 1.96 -25.02 -12.21
N GLU A 517 3.19 -25.52 -12.37
CA GLU A 517 3.75 -26.53 -11.46
C GLU A 517 3.78 -26.00 -10.01
N ARG A 518 3.81 -26.91 -9.03
CA ARG A 518 4.05 -26.55 -7.64
C ARG A 518 5.40 -25.88 -7.51
N ARG A 519 5.46 -24.80 -6.72
CA ARG A 519 6.65 -23.95 -6.57
C ARG A 519 6.80 -23.38 -5.17
N GLU A 520 6.32 -24.15 -4.18
CA GLU A 520 6.72 -23.91 -2.81
C GLU A 520 8.26 -23.99 -2.68
N PRO A 521 8.89 -23.25 -1.75
CA PRO A 521 10.33 -23.05 -1.74
C PRO A 521 11.20 -24.31 -1.86
N TRP A 522 10.78 -25.43 -1.27
CA TRP A 522 11.54 -26.70 -1.27
C TRP A 522 11.56 -27.46 -2.60
N VAL A 523 10.84 -27.00 -3.63
CA VAL A 523 10.91 -27.66 -4.95
C VAL A 523 12.10 -27.21 -5.79
N PHE A 524 12.70 -26.06 -5.43
CA PHE A 524 13.87 -25.53 -6.12
C PHE A 524 15.15 -26.29 -5.71
N SER A 525 16.27 -26.00 -6.37
CA SER A 525 17.56 -26.59 -5.97
C SER A 525 17.93 -26.24 -4.52
N GLU A 526 18.76 -27.06 -3.86
CA GLU A 526 19.18 -26.83 -2.46
C GLU A 526 19.83 -25.44 -2.28
N GLU A 527 20.62 -24.98 -3.26
CA GLU A 527 21.20 -23.63 -3.26
C GLU A 527 20.10 -22.56 -3.27
N THR A 528 19.13 -22.66 -4.18
CA THR A 528 17.98 -21.74 -4.23
C THR A 528 17.13 -21.79 -2.97
N GLN A 529 16.97 -22.96 -2.36
CA GLN A 529 16.27 -23.09 -1.08
C GLN A 529 16.94 -22.29 0.02
N ASP A 530 18.28 -22.35 0.12
CA ASP A 530 19.04 -21.57 1.09
C ASP A 530 18.87 -20.07 0.86
N LEU A 531 18.94 -19.62 -0.39
CA LEU A 531 18.75 -18.21 -0.76
C LEU A 531 17.35 -17.69 -0.44
N ILE A 532 16.32 -18.48 -0.75
CA ILE A 532 14.93 -18.14 -0.43
C ILE A 532 14.76 -18.08 1.11
N ARG A 533 15.35 -19.02 1.84
CA ARG A 533 15.27 -19.06 3.31
C ARG A 533 15.91 -17.80 3.88
N GLU A 534 17.12 -17.46 3.46
CA GLU A 534 17.83 -16.26 3.93
C GLU A 534 17.06 -14.96 3.64
N ALA A 535 16.40 -14.87 2.47
CA ALA A 535 15.55 -13.73 2.15
C ALA A 535 14.33 -13.62 3.10
N ILE A 536 13.62 -14.72 3.31
CA ILE A 536 12.49 -14.77 4.25
C ILE A 536 12.98 -14.44 5.67
N GLU A 537 14.07 -15.07 6.13
CA GLU A 537 14.64 -14.79 7.44
C GLU A 537 15.06 -13.33 7.61
N SER A 538 15.59 -12.70 6.55
CA SER A 538 15.90 -11.27 6.56
C SER A 538 14.65 -10.44 6.84
N ARG A 539 13.52 -10.73 6.20
CA ARG A 539 12.24 -10.08 6.51
C ARG A 539 11.87 -10.22 7.99
N TYR A 540 11.89 -11.44 8.53
CA TYR A 540 11.53 -11.69 9.94
C TYR A 540 12.44 -10.95 10.92
N LYS A 541 13.76 -10.91 10.65
CA LYS A 541 14.72 -10.15 11.47
C LYS A 541 14.43 -8.65 11.47
N HIS A 542 13.88 -8.08 10.40
CA HIS A 542 13.59 -6.65 10.28
C HIS A 542 12.15 -6.26 10.66
N LEU A 543 11.32 -7.21 11.11
CA LEU A 543 9.94 -6.92 11.50
C LEU A 543 9.78 -5.82 12.56
N PRO A 544 10.66 -5.65 13.56
CA PRO A 544 10.53 -4.53 14.51
C PRO A 544 10.58 -3.15 13.82
N TYR A 545 11.46 -3.00 12.82
CA TYR A 545 11.55 -1.78 12.02
C TYR A 545 10.33 -1.60 11.12
N TRP A 546 9.90 -2.66 10.41
CA TRP A 546 8.67 -2.62 9.61
C TRP A 546 7.44 -2.25 10.44
N TYR A 547 7.25 -2.90 11.58
CA TYR A 547 6.10 -2.69 12.44
C TYR A 547 6.06 -1.27 13.02
N THR A 548 7.22 -0.72 13.36
CA THR A 548 7.35 0.68 13.77
C THR A 548 6.96 1.62 12.63
N LEU A 549 7.42 1.39 11.40
CA LEU A 549 7.03 2.22 10.25
C LEU A 549 5.53 2.15 9.95
N PHE A 550 4.90 0.97 10.08
CA PHE A 550 3.45 0.85 9.96
C PHE A 550 2.72 1.68 11.02
N TYR A 551 3.17 1.64 12.28
CA TYR A 551 2.61 2.48 13.34
C TYR A 551 2.80 3.96 13.04
N GLU A 552 4.02 4.38 12.68
CA GLU A 552 4.31 5.78 12.37
C GLU A 552 3.48 6.29 11.21
N HIS A 553 3.23 5.48 10.18
CA HIS A 553 2.30 5.83 9.10
C HIS A 553 0.88 6.11 9.62
N THR A 554 0.38 5.36 10.60
CA THR A 554 -0.95 5.64 11.19
C THR A 554 -1.01 7.00 11.90
N VAL A 555 0.15 7.52 12.33
CA VAL A 555 0.27 8.80 13.02
C VAL A 555 0.55 9.93 12.02
N THR A 556 1.63 9.83 11.24
CA THR A 556 2.13 10.91 10.40
C THR A 556 1.57 10.89 8.99
N GLY A 557 1.17 9.73 8.46
CA GLY A 557 0.83 9.57 7.05
C GLY A 557 2.04 9.37 6.12
N ASP A 558 3.26 9.28 6.65
CA ASP A 558 4.45 9.06 5.82
C ASP A 558 4.45 7.68 5.18
N PRO A 559 4.85 7.54 3.91
CA PRO A 559 4.93 6.23 3.28
C PRO A 559 5.97 5.31 3.94
N LEU A 560 5.81 4.00 3.78
CA LEU A 560 6.76 3.01 4.29
C LEU A 560 7.93 2.84 3.32
N VAL A 561 7.59 2.60 2.05
CA VAL A 561 8.55 2.57 0.95
C VAL A 561 8.54 3.91 0.25
N ARG A 562 9.72 4.54 0.12
CA ARG A 562 9.86 5.91 -0.35
C ARG A 562 10.80 5.98 -1.55
N PRO A 563 10.52 6.83 -2.56
CA PRO A 563 11.53 7.18 -3.54
C PRO A 563 12.60 8.04 -2.87
N LEU A 564 13.82 8.06 -3.41
CA LEU A 564 14.91 8.84 -2.83
C LEU A 564 14.57 10.34 -2.79
N LEU A 565 13.94 10.87 -3.84
CA LEU A 565 13.49 12.28 -3.90
C LEU A 565 12.59 12.71 -2.72
N TYR A 566 11.98 11.77 -1.99
CA TYR A 566 11.15 12.08 -0.82
C TYR A 566 11.96 12.68 0.33
N HIS A 567 13.22 12.25 0.50
CA HIS A 567 14.14 12.76 1.52
C HIS A 567 15.25 13.64 0.95
N TYR A 568 15.50 13.54 -0.36
CA TYR A 568 16.55 14.28 -1.05
C TYR A 568 15.96 15.19 -2.15
N PRO A 569 15.12 16.19 -1.79
CA PRO A 569 14.39 16.99 -2.76
C PRO A 569 15.28 17.93 -3.59
N ASN A 570 16.50 18.20 -3.12
CA ASN A 570 17.48 19.05 -3.80
C ASN A 570 18.53 18.26 -4.59
N ASP A 571 18.44 16.93 -4.61
CA ASP A 571 19.38 16.05 -5.27
C ASP A 571 18.79 15.56 -6.60
N GLU A 572 19.13 16.27 -7.69
CA GLU A 572 18.57 15.95 -9.01
C GLU A 572 18.94 14.55 -9.51
N ALA A 573 20.03 13.95 -9.02
CA ALA A 573 20.40 12.58 -9.37
C ALA A 573 19.44 11.54 -8.77
N ALA A 574 18.71 11.91 -7.71
CA ALA A 574 17.75 11.06 -7.02
C ALA A 574 16.34 11.04 -7.65
N PHE A 575 16.03 11.97 -8.57
CA PHE A 575 14.64 12.21 -9.01
C PHE A 575 14.04 11.07 -9.85
N ASP A 576 14.82 10.45 -10.72
CA ASP A 576 14.31 9.44 -11.66
C ASP A 576 14.85 8.02 -11.37
N ILE A 577 15.23 7.77 -10.12
CA ILE A 577 15.65 6.44 -9.67
C ILE A 577 14.42 5.57 -9.43
N ASN A 578 14.30 4.50 -10.22
CA ASN A 578 13.15 3.59 -10.23
C ASN A 578 13.52 2.14 -9.83
N ASP A 579 14.79 1.87 -9.58
CA ASP A 579 15.34 0.55 -9.24
C ASP A 579 16.04 0.53 -7.88
N GLN A 580 15.88 1.60 -7.10
CA GLN A 580 16.31 1.68 -5.70
C GLN A 580 15.20 2.37 -4.92
N PHE A 581 15.05 2.00 -3.65
CA PHE A 581 14.04 2.58 -2.80
C PHE A 581 14.49 2.60 -1.34
N LEU A 582 13.88 3.47 -0.56
CA LEU A 582 14.08 3.56 0.87
C LEU A 582 12.96 2.80 1.59
N VAL A 583 13.31 2.11 2.67
CA VAL A 583 12.36 1.62 3.68
C VAL A 583 12.49 2.54 4.90
N GLY A 584 11.47 3.36 5.14
CA GLY A 584 11.55 4.49 6.05
C GLY A 584 12.55 5.53 5.54
N LYS A 585 13.38 6.08 6.43
CA LYS A 585 14.48 6.99 6.08
C LYS A 585 15.87 6.34 6.18
N ASP A 586 15.96 5.15 6.79
CA ASP A 586 17.25 4.62 7.26
C ASP A 586 17.78 3.41 6.49
N ILE A 587 16.97 2.77 5.64
CA ILE A 587 17.39 1.60 4.86
C ILE A 587 17.21 1.87 3.37
N LEU A 588 18.29 1.76 2.58
CA LEU A 588 18.26 1.80 1.12
C LEU A 588 18.42 0.39 0.55
N VAL A 589 17.55 0.03 -0.39
CA VAL A 589 17.55 -1.29 -1.04
C VAL A 589 17.78 -1.11 -2.54
N ALA A 590 18.76 -1.84 -3.09
CA ALA A 590 19.08 -1.85 -4.51
C ALA A 590 19.13 -3.31 -5.02
N ASN A 591 18.00 -3.87 -5.45
CA ASN A 591 17.97 -5.27 -5.89
C ASN A 591 18.59 -5.48 -7.28
N VAL A 592 18.82 -6.77 -7.57
CA VAL A 592 19.26 -7.25 -8.88
C VAL A 592 18.05 -7.57 -9.75
N TYR A 593 17.87 -6.76 -10.80
CA TYR A 593 16.75 -6.87 -11.74
C TYR A 593 17.12 -7.45 -13.11
N PHE A 594 18.28 -8.08 -13.22
CA PHE A 594 18.80 -8.61 -14.47
C PHE A 594 19.43 -9.98 -14.23
N SER A 595 19.19 -10.91 -15.16
CA SER A 595 19.80 -12.24 -15.11
C SER A 595 21.32 -12.15 -15.26
N GLU A 596 22.02 -13.02 -14.53
CA GLU A 596 23.47 -13.20 -14.52
C GLU A 596 24.26 -11.93 -14.13
N ALA A 597 23.63 -11.00 -13.41
CA ALA A 597 24.27 -9.76 -12.99
C ALA A 597 25.43 -10.04 -12.02
N THR A 598 26.58 -9.42 -12.28
CA THR A 598 27.80 -9.50 -11.46
C THR A 598 28.16 -8.17 -10.78
N SER A 599 27.46 -7.09 -11.15
CA SER A 599 27.55 -5.79 -10.50
C SER A 599 26.28 -4.98 -10.75
N LEU A 600 26.02 -4.02 -9.86
CA LEU A 600 24.96 -3.02 -10.00
C LEU A 600 25.56 -1.62 -9.95
N ARG A 601 24.94 -0.69 -10.67
CA ARG A 601 25.21 0.74 -10.52
C ARG A 601 24.20 1.30 -9.52
N VAL A 602 24.68 1.71 -8.35
CA VAL A 602 23.84 2.15 -7.21
C VAL A 602 24.14 3.62 -6.93
N TYR A 603 23.11 4.41 -6.64
CA TYR A 603 23.26 5.79 -6.21
C TYR A 603 22.98 5.88 -4.72
N LEU A 604 23.94 6.40 -3.97
CA LEU A 604 23.78 6.61 -2.54
C LEU A 604 23.62 8.11 -2.32
N PRO A 605 22.44 8.58 -1.89
CA PRO A 605 22.13 10.01 -1.79
C PRO A 605 22.71 10.64 -0.51
N GLY A 606 22.69 11.98 -0.43
CA GLY A 606 23.06 12.76 0.76
C GLY A 606 24.57 13.08 0.84
N GLU A 607 24.99 14.24 0.34
CA GLU A 607 26.42 14.63 0.29
C GLU A 607 27.14 14.73 1.66
N ASN A 608 26.39 14.83 2.76
CA ASN A 608 26.92 14.88 4.13
C ASN A 608 26.50 13.63 4.94
N GLU A 609 26.15 12.55 4.25
CA GLU A 609 25.81 11.26 4.85
C GLU A 609 26.73 10.18 4.30
N PHE A 610 26.80 9.05 4.99
CA PHE A 610 27.37 7.85 4.43
C PHE A 610 26.43 6.66 4.65
N TRP A 611 26.69 5.59 3.91
CA TRP A 611 25.86 4.40 3.86
C TRP A 611 26.70 3.16 4.15
N TYR A 612 26.28 2.40 5.16
CA TYR A 612 26.91 1.12 5.51
C TYR A 612 26.21 -0.03 4.79
N GLN A 613 26.93 -0.78 3.96
CA GLN A 613 26.38 -1.96 3.29
C GLN A 613 26.20 -3.12 4.28
N ALA A 614 24.94 -3.41 4.61
CA ALA A 614 24.54 -4.39 5.61
C ALA A 614 24.53 -5.83 5.10
N THR A 615 24.44 -6.04 3.78
CA THR A 615 24.37 -7.35 3.13
C THR A 615 25.52 -7.54 2.13
N GLY A 616 25.96 -8.80 1.96
CA GLY A 616 27.13 -9.10 1.13
C GLY A 616 28.43 -8.56 1.75
N PRO A 617 29.45 -8.22 0.93
CA PRO A 617 30.70 -7.66 1.42
C PRO A 617 30.47 -6.32 2.13
N SER A 618 30.76 -6.26 3.43
CA SER A 618 30.60 -5.03 4.23
C SER A 618 31.50 -3.91 3.71
N GLY A 619 30.95 -2.71 3.66
CA GLY A 619 31.61 -1.50 3.17
C GLY A 619 30.89 -0.24 3.63
N VAL A 620 31.60 0.89 3.60
CA VAL A 620 31.04 2.22 3.83
C VAL A 620 31.23 3.05 2.57
N PHE A 621 30.22 3.82 2.22
CA PHE A 621 30.16 4.61 1.01
C PHE A 621 29.64 6.01 1.31
N GLU A 622 30.36 7.03 0.86
CA GLU A 622 29.91 8.42 0.97
C GLU A 622 28.65 8.65 0.12
N GLY A 623 27.72 9.47 0.59
CA GLY A 623 26.53 9.84 -0.16
C GLY A 623 26.81 10.90 -1.25
N GLY A 624 25.81 11.18 -2.07
CA GLY A 624 25.91 12.06 -3.23
C GLY A 624 26.55 11.41 -4.47
N HIS A 625 26.77 10.09 -4.48
CA HIS A 625 27.64 9.44 -5.46
C HIS A 625 27.07 8.14 -6.06
N TRP A 626 27.50 7.87 -7.30
CA TRP A 626 27.26 6.61 -7.99
C TRP A 626 28.41 5.63 -7.75
N TYR A 627 28.07 4.41 -7.35
CA TYR A 627 29.00 3.31 -7.13
C TYR A 627 28.71 2.13 -8.05
N THR A 628 29.75 1.37 -8.38
CA THR A 628 29.61 0.04 -8.98
C THR A 628 29.80 -1.00 -7.90
N ILE A 629 28.71 -1.58 -7.44
CA ILE A 629 28.68 -2.56 -6.36
C ILE A 629 28.75 -3.97 -6.96
N PRO A 630 29.80 -4.76 -6.68
CA PRO A 630 29.83 -6.16 -7.07
C PRO A 630 28.70 -6.94 -6.41
N VAL A 631 28.02 -7.79 -7.17
CA VAL A 631 26.93 -8.63 -6.66
C VAL A 631 27.10 -10.06 -7.16
N ASP A 632 26.60 -11.01 -6.39
CA ASP A 632 26.36 -12.39 -6.81
C ASP A 632 24.95 -12.80 -6.37
N ILE A 633 24.59 -14.07 -6.58
CA ILE A 633 23.24 -14.57 -6.30
C ILE A 633 22.89 -14.58 -4.80
N SER A 634 23.89 -14.54 -3.91
CA SER A 634 23.70 -14.74 -2.47
C SER A 634 23.04 -13.58 -1.73
N PHE A 635 23.00 -12.39 -2.32
CA PHE A 635 22.41 -11.22 -1.65
C PHE A 635 21.86 -10.16 -2.62
N THR A 636 20.98 -9.32 -2.08
CA THR A 636 20.68 -7.99 -2.61
C THR A 636 21.46 -6.96 -1.79
N PRO A 637 22.12 -5.96 -2.40
CA PRO A 637 22.67 -4.80 -1.70
C PRO A 637 21.61 -4.03 -0.89
N VAL A 638 21.84 -3.97 0.42
CA VAL A 638 21.03 -3.21 1.40
C VAL A 638 22.00 -2.35 2.20
N PHE A 639 21.64 -1.08 2.38
CA PHE A 639 22.48 -0.10 3.03
C PHE A 639 21.73 0.53 4.20
N TYR A 640 22.42 0.71 5.32
CA TYR A 640 21.93 1.45 6.48
C TYR A 640 22.55 2.85 6.48
N ARG A 641 21.72 3.88 6.65
CA ARG A 641 22.13 5.29 6.64
C ARG A 641 22.95 5.63 7.89
N SER A 642 23.94 6.50 7.77
CA SER A 642 24.61 7.11 8.92
C SER A 642 23.63 7.87 9.81
N GLY A 643 23.86 7.88 11.12
CA GLY A 643 22.97 8.50 12.09
C GLY A 643 21.73 7.66 12.41
N SER A 644 21.71 6.37 12.08
CA SER A 644 20.54 5.50 12.26
C SER A 644 20.80 4.27 13.13
N ILE A 645 19.76 3.82 13.82
CA ILE A 645 19.74 2.53 14.51
C ILE A 645 18.66 1.64 13.88
N ILE A 646 19.03 0.44 13.43
CA ILE A 646 18.07 -0.55 12.92
C ILE A 646 17.83 -1.60 14.00
N ALA A 647 16.63 -1.58 14.60
CA ALA A 647 16.20 -2.58 15.56
C ALA A 647 15.75 -3.87 14.86
N ARG A 648 16.36 -4.99 15.22
CA ARG A 648 16.11 -6.30 14.60
C ARG A 648 15.84 -7.37 15.65
N LYS A 649 15.28 -8.50 15.22
CA LYS A 649 15.29 -9.74 16.00
C LYS A 649 16.61 -10.49 15.72
N PRO A 650 17.32 -10.99 16.76
CA PRO A 650 18.59 -11.70 16.60
C PRO A 650 18.42 -13.09 15.98
N ARG A 651 17.19 -13.63 16.02
CA ARG A 651 16.83 -14.97 15.58
C ARG A 651 15.47 -14.95 14.87
N VAL A 652 15.15 -16.09 14.27
CA VAL A 652 13.93 -16.34 13.49
C VAL A 652 13.26 -17.61 14.03
N GLY A 653 11.93 -17.63 14.01
CA GLY A 653 11.11 -18.77 14.38
C GLY A 653 10.36 -19.33 13.19
N ARG A 654 9.35 -20.17 13.41
CA ARG A 654 8.49 -20.70 12.34
C ARG A 654 7.47 -19.67 11.87
N THR A 655 7.07 -18.77 12.77
CA THR A 655 6.10 -17.69 12.55
C THR A 655 6.52 -16.45 13.33
N THR A 656 5.80 -15.33 13.15
CA THR A 656 6.02 -14.13 13.96
C THR A 656 5.69 -14.35 15.44
N ALA A 657 4.74 -15.24 15.75
CA ALA A 657 4.36 -15.57 17.13
C ALA A 657 5.50 -16.20 17.93
N ASP A 658 6.38 -16.98 17.29
CA ASP A 658 7.54 -17.60 17.94
C ASP A 658 8.60 -16.58 18.39
N ILE A 659 8.65 -15.38 17.78
CA ILE A 659 9.72 -14.38 17.99
C ILE A 659 9.24 -13.03 18.49
N LYS A 660 7.93 -12.79 18.63
CA LYS A 660 7.41 -11.47 18.99
C LYS A 660 7.99 -10.94 20.32
N ASP A 661 8.15 -11.86 21.29
CA ASP A 661 8.65 -11.56 22.64
C ASP A 661 10.18 -11.72 22.77
N ASP A 662 10.89 -12.07 21.69
CA ASP A 662 12.36 -12.14 21.73
C ASP A 662 12.99 -10.75 21.96
N PRO A 663 14.17 -10.68 22.62
CA PRO A 663 14.96 -9.46 22.71
C PRO A 663 15.41 -8.97 21.33
N HIS A 664 15.91 -7.74 21.29
CA HIS A 664 16.31 -7.05 20.06
C HIS A 664 17.83 -6.99 19.89
N GLU A 665 18.28 -6.98 18.64
CA GLU A 665 19.64 -6.61 18.25
C GLU A 665 19.60 -5.22 17.63
N LEU A 666 20.42 -4.29 18.13
CA LEU A 666 20.50 -2.92 17.61
C LEU A 666 21.69 -2.78 16.68
N HIS A 667 21.43 -2.41 15.42
CA HIS A 667 22.47 -2.07 14.44
C HIS A 667 22.63 -0.56 14.36
N VAL A 668 23.66 -0.03 15.02
CA VAL A 668 23.94 1.40 15.17
C VAL A 668 24.96 1.83 14.12
N VAL A 669 24.54 2.63 13.15
CA VAL A 669 25.45 3.28 12.19
C VAL A 669 25.59 4.74 12.62
N VAL A 670 26.69 5.07 13.29
CA VAL A 670 26.90 6.43 13.80
C VAL A 670 27.22 7.39 12.66
N ASP A 671 26.76 8.63 12.75
CA ASP A 671 27.18 9.69 11.84
C ASP A 671 28.58 10.24 12.19
N ASP A 672 28.99 11.29 11.48
CA ASP A 672 30.30 11.94 11.67
C ASP A 672 30.42 12.62 13.05
N ASP A 673 29.29 12.93 13.70
CA ASP A 673 29.23 13.47 15.06
C ASP A 673 29.17 12.34 16.12
N GLY A 674 29.23 11.08 15.70
CA GLY A 674 29.14 9.93 16.59
C GLY A 674 27.73 9.66 17.13
N PHE A 675 26.70 10.23 16.51
CA PHE A 675 25.31 10.08 16.92
C PHE A 675 24.57 9.06 16.06
N ALA A 676 23.57 8.39 16.64
CA ALA A 676 22.57 7.64 15.88
C ALA A 676 21.26 7.56 16.65
N GLU A 677 20.14 7.48 15.93
CA GLU A 677 18.82 7.35 16.56
C GLU A 677 17.90 6.36 15.85
N THR A 678 16.88 5.89 16.58
CA THR A 678 15.73 5.20 16.03
C THR A 678 14.54 5.31 16.96
N ARG A 679 13.40 4.81 16.50
CA ARG A 679 12.22 4.62 17.32
C ARG A 679 11.80 3.16 17.27
N VAL A 680 11.20 2.68 18.35
CA VAL A 680 10.66 1.33 18.43
C VAL A 680 9.25 1.38 19.01
N TYR A 681 8.32 0.74 18.31
CA TYR A 681 6.94 0.57 18.72
C TYR A 681 6.61 -0.90 19.00
N ILE A 682 5.92 -1.17 20.12
CA ILE A 682 5.45 -2.50 20.55
C ILE A 682 4.04 -2.36 21.15
N ASP A 683 3.09 -3.17 20.67
CA ASP A 683 1.78 -3.38 21.29
C ASP A 683 1.53 -4.88 21.48
N ASP A 684 0.26 -5.30 21.66
CA ASP A 684 -0.08 -6.73 21.76
C ASP A 684 -0.04 -7.49 20.43
N PHE A 685 0.25 -6.77 19.34
CA PHE A 685 0.38 -7.27 17.97
C PHE A 685 -0.91 -7.77 17.31
N GLU A 686 -2.08 -7.61 17.94
CA GLU A 686 -3.35 -8.15 17.41
C GLU A 686 -4.57 -7.22 17.56
N SER A 687 -4.71 -6.52 18.68
CA SER A 687 -5.98 -5.87 19.07
C SER A 687 -6.01 -4.37 18.80
N PHE A 688 -7.19 -3.75 18.99
CA PHE A 688 -7.34 -2.29 18.98
C PHE A 688 -7.01 -1.60 20.32
N GLU A 689 -6.47 -2.31 21.33
CA GLU A 689 -6.08 -1.71 22.62
C GLU A 689 -5.08 -0.55 22.44
N TYR A 690 -4.20 -0.62 21.43
CA TYR A 690 -3.27 0.47 21.11
C TYR A 690 -3.98 1.78 20.72
N LEU A 691 -5.12 1.67 20.03
CA LEU A 691 -5.88 2.81 19.53
C LEU A 691 -6.86 3.33 20.59
N ASN A 692 -7.63 2.41 21.18
CA ASN A 692 -8.76 2.70 22.06
C ASN A 692 -8.32 2.99 23.51
N GLU A 693 -7.29 2.30 23.99
CA GLU A 693 -6.82 2.39 25.38
C GLU A 693 -5.42 2.98 25.49
N LYS A 694 -4.74 3.19 24.35
CA LYS A 694 -3.34 3.66 24.28
C LYS A 694 -2.39 2.74 25.06
N LYS A 695 -2.61 1.44 24.96
CA LYS A 695 -1.73 0.41 25.53
C LYS A 695 -0.66 0.01 24.51
N TYR A 696 0.53 0.56 24.67
CA TYR A 696 1.70 0.25 23.85
C TYR A 696 2.97 0.81 24.51
N LEU A 697 4.12 0.40 24.00
CA LEU A 697 5.42 1.01 24.26
C LEU A 697 5.90 1.69 22.98
N TYR A 698 6.19 2.98 23.06
CA TYR A 698 6.81 3.74 21.97
C TYR A 698 7.98 4.54 22.54
N VAL A 699 9.18 4.27 22.06
CA VAL A 699 10.42 4.83 22.62
C VAL A 699 11.31 5.38 21.51
N ASN A 700 12.00 6.48 21.81
CA ASN A 700 13.15 6.96 21.07
C ASN A 700 14.41 6.33 21.67
N ILE A 701 15.31 5.83 20.83
CA ILE A 701 16.59 5.26 21.22
C ILE A 701 17.67 6.07 20.55
N GLU A 702 18.59 6.62 21.33
CA GLU A 702 19.72 7.43 20.87
C GLU A 702 21.02 6.76 21.29
N TRP A 703 22.04 6.87 20.46
CA TRP A 703 23.40 6.42 20.73
C TRP A 703 24.36 7.59 20.60
N ASP A 704 25.22 7.74 21.61
CA ASP A 704 26.34 8.68 21.62
C ASP A 704 27.64 7.87 21.70
N ASP A 705 28.44 7.95 20.62
CA ASP A 705 29.65 7.16 20.47
C ASP A 705 30.84 7.70 21.28
N GLU A 706 30.88 9.01 21.58
CA GLU A 706 31.93 9.57 22.43
C GLU A 706 31.82 9.03 23.86
N THR A 707 30.60 8.97 24.37
CA THR A 707 30.30 8.50 25.72
C THR A 707 30.06 6.99 25.80
N GLN A 708 29.87 6.32 24.65
CA GLN A 708 29.41 4.92 24.54
C GLN A 708 28.13 4.69 25.36
N MET A 709 27.17 5.61 25.26
CA MET A 709 25.91 5.56 26.00
C MET A 709 24.72 5.47 25.06
N GLY A 710 23.82 4.54 25.36
CA GLY A 710 22.48 4.49 24.78
C GLY A 710 21.46 5.14 25.71
N THR A 711 20.66 6.06 25.19
CA THR A 711 19.54 6.68 25.91
C THR A 711 18.23 6.19 25.32
N VAL A 712 17.31 5.77 26.20
CA VAL A 712 15.94 5.41 25.79
C VAL A 712 14.97 6.33 26.47
N THR A 713 14.20 7.05 25.66
CA THR A 713 13.25 8.04 26.11
C THR A 713 11.86 7.63 25.63
N PRO A 714 10.90 7.41 26.54
CA PRO A 714 9.51 7.20 26.15
C PRO A 714 8.99 8.37 25.32
N ILE A 715 8.26 8.06 24.25
CA ILE A 715 7.54 9.05 23.47
C ILE A 715 6.13 9.15 24.05
N ASP A 716 5.75 10.37 24.43
CA ASP A 716 4.45 10.63 25.07
C ASP A 716 3.28 10.14 24.18
N GLY A 717 2.29 9.50 24.80
CA GLY A 717 1.06 9.09 24.12
C GLY A 717 0.44 7.80 24.63
N ALA A 718 1.21 6.94 25.31
CA ALA A 718 0.70 5.72 25.93
C ALA A 718 0.03 6.02 27.28
N SER A 719 -1.12 5.37 27.55
CA SER A 719 -1.76 5.38 28.88
C SER A 719 -1.20 4.29 29.79
N ASP A 720 -0.76 3.17 29.22
CA ASP A 720 -0.18 2.03 29.95
C ASP A 720 0.80 1.27 29.05
N SER A 721 2.08 1.29 29.43
CA SER A 721 3.14 0.52 28.78
C SER A 721 3.66 -0.63 29.65
N SER A 722 3.08 -0.83 30.84
CA SER A 722 3.65 -1.71 31.88
C SER A 722 3.68 -3.20 31.51
N LYS A 723 2.89 -3.59 30.51
CA LYS A 723 2.83 -4.95 29.98
C LYS A 723 3.85 -5.24 28.88
N PHE A 724 4.49 -4.21 28.33
CA PHE A 724 5.39 -4.34 27.19
C PHE A 724 6.82 -4.09 27.64
N THR A 725 7.71 -5.01 27.31
CA THR A 725 9.13 -4.93 27.63
C THR A 725 9.94 -4.73 26.37
N PHE A 726 10.97 -3.88 26.46
CA PHE A 726 11.97 -3.76 25.41
C PHE A 726 13.31 -4.21 25.96
N GLU A 727 13.73 -5.40 25.53
CA GLU A 727 15.01 -6.00 25.90
C GLU A 727 15.95 -5.99 24.70
N ILE A 728 17.25 -5.82 24.96
CA ILE A 728 18.30 -5.78 23.94
C ILE A 728 19.28 -6.93 24.18
N GLU A 729 19.49 -7.85 23.25
CA GLU A 729 20.50 -8.92 23.36
C GLU A 729 21.92 -8.45 23.00
N SER A 730 22.02 -7.57 22.01
CA SER A 730 23.28 -7.09 21.45
C SER A 730 23.15 -5.71 20.82
N VAL A 731 24.24 -4.94 20.89
CA VAL A 731 24.42 -3.70 20.14
C VAL A 731 25.60 -3.87 19.20
N ILE A 732 25.40 -3.62 17.92
CA ILE A 732 26.41 -3.71 16.87
C ILE A 732 26.61 -2.30 16.31
N ILE A 733 27.80 -1.75 16.51
CA ILE A 733 28.14 -0.38 16.12
C ILE A 733 29.03 -0.42 14.89
N TYR A 734 28.69 0.39 13.89
CA TYR A 734 29.40 0.58 12.63
C TYR A 734 29.90 2.01 12.54
N ARG A 735 31.18 2.19 12.20
CA ARG A 735 31.82 3.51 12.09
C ARG A 735 32.54 3.67 10.76
N ASN A 736 32.49 4.87 10.21
CA ASN A 736 33.40 5.32 9.16
C ASN A 736 34.69 5.84 9.82
N ASN A 737 35.86 5.33 9.43
CA ASN A 737 37.13 5.79 10.00
C ASN A 737 37.70 7.02 9.25
N GLY A 738 37.02 7.51 8.21
CA GLY A 738 37.41 8.70 7.44
C GLY A 738 38.58 8.50 6.46
N ASP A 739 39.14 7.28 6.39
CA ASP A 739 40.21 6.89 5.46
C ASP A 739 39.73 5.86 4.42
N GLY A 740 38.41 5.73 4.25
CA GLY A 740 37.77 4.71 3.41
C GLY A 740 37.71 3.32 4.05
N THR A 741 38.14 3.18 5.31
CA THR A 741 37.93 1.96 6.11
C THR A 741 36.77 2.13 7.08
N HIS A 742 36.23 1.02 7.55
CA HIS A 742 35.17 0.99 8.55
C HIS A 742 35.53 0.08 9.71
N SER A 743 34.93 0.33 10.88
CA SER A 743 35.06 -0.55 12.04
C SER A 743 33.70 -1.05 12.51
N LYS A 744 33.71 -2.25 13.08
CA LYS A 744 32.53 -2.91 13.64
C LYS A 744 32.84 -3.35 15.08
N GLN A 745 31.99 -2.96 16.02
CA GLN A 745 32.07 -3.37 17.42
C GLN A 745 30.77 -4.05 17.82
N THR A 746 30.85 -5.14 18.60
CA THR A 746 29.67 -5.81 19.16
C THR A 746 29.75 -5.79 20.66
N ILE A 747 28.68 -5.29 21.28
CA ILE A 747 28.52 -5.20 22.72
C ILE A 747 27.42 -6.17 23.13
N LYS A 748 27.73 -6.99 24.14
CA LYS A 748 26.83 -8.03 24.70
C LYS A 748 26.69 -7.95 26.23
N GLN A 749 27.32 -6.96 26.85
CA GLN A 749 27.26 -6.70 28.28
C GLN A 749 27.43 -5.21 28.55
N THR A 750 26.84 -4.70 29.63
CA THR A 750 27.03 -3.32 30.11
C THR A 750 28.44 -3.10 30.68
N ARG A 751 28.82 -1.84 30.98
CA ARG A 751 30.09 -1.50 31.65
C ARG A 751 30.31 -2.26 32.95
N ASP A 752 29.23 -2.45 33.71
CA ASP A 752 29.25 -3.13 35.00
C ASP A 752 29.25 -4.66 34.87
N GLY A 753 29.32 -5.18 33.64
CA GLY A 753 29.43 -6.61 33.34
C GLY A 753 28.09 -7.35 33.33
N VAL A 754 26.95 -6.64 33.26
CA VAL A 754 25.62 -7.26 33.16
C VAL A 754 25.40 -7.73 31.72
N PRO A 755 25.14 -9.04 31.47
CA PRO A 755 24.83 -9.52 30.13
C PRO A 755 23.60 -8.80 29.57
N LEU A 756 23.68 -8.37 28.31
CA LEU A 756 22.59 -7.68 27.65
C LEU A 756 21.41 -8.59 27.36
N VAL A 757 21.60 -9.91 27.18
CA VAL A 757 20.56 -10.88 26.81
C VAL A 757 19.19 -10.77 27.52
N ASN A 758 19.10 -10.13 28.71
CA ASN A 758 17.84 -9.79 29.38
C ASN A 758 17.83 -8.34 29.96
N PHE A 759 18.55 -7.40 29.36
CA PHE A 759 18.61 -6.01 29.82
C PHE A 759 17.35 -5.28 29.36
N ASN A 760 16.40 -5.13 30.28
CA ASN A 760 15.22 -4.31 30.08
C ASN A 760 15.62 -2.83 30.14
N VAL A 761 15.55 -2.14 29.00
CA VAL A 761 16.02 -0.77 28.87
C VAL A 761 15.12 0.23 29.61
N LEU A 762 13.92 -0.21 30.02
CA LEU A 762 13.00 0.61 30.81
C LEU A 762 13.35 0.65 32.30
N GLU A 763 14.26 -0.21 32.77
CA GLU A 763 14.68 -0.26 34.19
C GLU A 763 15.95 0.57 34.48
N GLY A 764 16.62 1.11 33.46
CA GLY A 764 17.79 1.99 33.62
C GLY A 764 18.49 2.35 32.30
N PRO A 765 19.37 3.38 32.30
CA PRO A 765 20.08 3.80 31.09
C PRO A 765 21.04 2.71 30.57
N LEU A 766 21.22 2.63 29.25
CA LEU A 766 22.12 1.68 28.61
C LEU A 766 23.56 2.22 28.66
N LEU A 767 24.28 1.93 29.75
CA LEU A 767 25.68 2.28 29.94
C LEU A 767 26.59 1.13 29.47
N LEU A 768 27.25 1.28 28.30
CA LEU A 768 28.04 0.22 27.65
C LEU A 768 29.56 0.37 27.77
#